data_AF-A0A9Q1HSI2-F1
#
_entry.id   AF-A0A9Q1HSI2-F1
#
_cell.length_a   1.000
_cell.length_b   1.000
_cell.length_c   1.000
_cell.angle_alpha   90.00
_cell.angle_beta   90.00
_cell.angle_gamma   90.00
#
_symmetry.space_group_name_H-M   'P 1'
#
loop_
_entity.id
_entity.type
_entity.pdbx_description
1 polymer ?
#
loop_
_entity_poly.entity_id
_entity_poly.type
_entity_poly.pdbx_seq_one_letter_code
_entity_poly.pdbx_strand_id
1 'polypeptide(L)'
;MAQALDIERWDLECEFNNTDHHTDLNGVDRLVVRRGQPFTISLHLRSGTFRPGVNTFTLIAETGPCSSEGTGTRAAFGLSDSVDETRWSAATSCVDGHIVSLSICSPPDAPVGRYSLTLDQGHRVSLGEFVVLFNPWCPRDVVYMDSEEKLREYVLSQDGIIYRGTYEYPIGTPWNFGQFEPGILDACLRILDMNPKYMRNPDEDCSGRRNPVYVSRVLSRMVNCNDDRGVLYGRWTDDYTDGVSPMSWRGSVEILLNWDATSCNPVRYGQCWVFAAVACTVSRALGIPCRVITNYLSAHDTNSNLVIERYVDERGQPVQRSKDMIWNYHCWVESWMTRPDLQPGFDGWQASDPTPQEKSEGVFCCGPVPLKAIKQGELTFKYDAPFVFAEVNADVLTYTRHKDGKVTKVIHSTSVGRTISTKSVGTDRREDITHLYKYPEGSSEEREAFKKADHKNKLLQQGSTSGLRLKITVSKEMRKGCDFDVFLVVANDMPDTKLCRLMFCSRATSYNGILGKDCGYKDLLNLQVAPGEEKQVPLRLNYCKYGANITEDNLIRVVALLTDYSNKDMYLAVRTIVLDDPEIKIRVLGEPKVNRKLAAEITMQNPLPDQLDNCCFSVEGANLTGGKTITERLGSSVGPGQEAKVKVYFTPTRSGLRKLVVDFNSSKLGHVKGYRNVIIGK
;
A
#
# COMPACT_ATOMS: atom_id res chain seq x y z
N MET A 1 13.96 -52.41 24.84
CA MET A 1 12.91 -51.44 25.22
C MET A 1 13.51 -50.06 25.06
N ALA A 2 12.85 -49.13 24.37
CA ALA A 2 13.30 -47.75 24.31
C ALA A 2 13.26 -47.15 25.71
N GLN A 3 14.33 -46.47 26.12
CA GLN A 3 14.40 -45.83 27.43
C GLN A 3 13.95 -44.37 27.29
N ALA A 4 12.94 -43.96 28.05
CA ALA A 4 12.50 -42.57 28.13
C ALA A 4 13.63 -41.69 28.69
N LEU A 5 13.68 -40.44 28.22
CA LEU A 5 14.60 -39.44 28.73
C LEU A 5 13.98 -38.75 29.94
N ASP A 6 14.76 -38.63 31.03
CA ASP A 6 14.37 -37.88 32.22
C ASP A 6 14.66 -36.39 31.99
N ILE A 7 13.73 -35.69 31.33
CA ILE A 7 13.87 -34.27 30.94
C ILE A 7 13.55 -33.39 32.15
N GLU A 8 14.50 -32.55 32.56
CA GLU A 8 14.33 -31.57 33.64
C GLU A 8 13.70 -30.27 33.13
N ARG A 9 14.26 -29.72 32.05
CA ARG A 9 13.83 -28.47 31.41
C ARG A 9 14.23 -28.48 29.94
N TRP A 10 13.72 -27.54 29.17
CA TRP A 10 14.07 -27.36 27.76
C TRP A 10 14.23 -25.87 27.45
N ASP A 11 14.99 -25.58 26.41
CA ASP A 11 15.17 -24.25 25.84
C ASP A 11 14.81 -24.30 24.35
N LEU A 12 14.04 -23.31 23.89
CA LEU A 12 13.69 -23.15 22.48
C LEU A 12 14.74 -22.33 21.72
N GLU A 13 15.83 -21.92 22.38
CA GLU A 13 16.96 -21.20 21.81
C GLU A 13 16.52 -19.94 21.03
N CYS A 14 15.54 -19.21 21.59
CA CYS A 14 14.81 -18.15 20.89
C CYS A 14 15.72 -17.07 20.31
N GLU A 15 16.74 -16.61 21.05
CA GLU A 15 17.66 -15.57 20.57
C GLU A 15 18.47 -16.04 19.35
N PHE A 16 19.05 -17.24 19.44
CA PHE A 16 19.83 -17.84 18.37
C PHE A 16 18.97 -18.08 17.13
N ASN A 17 17.84 -18.78 17.30
CA ASN A 17 16.95 -19.12 16.20
C ASN A 17 16.34 -17.87 15.55
N ASN A 18 15.83 -16.92 16.33
CA ASN A 18 15.21 -15.74 15.74
C ASN A 18 16.23 -14.89 14.97
N THR A 19 17.49 -14.88 15.40
CA THR A 19 18.58 -14.22 14.65
C THR A 19 18.85 -14.92 13.32
N ASP A 20 19.00 -16.25 13.34
CA ASP A 20 19.27 -17.06 12.15
C ASP A 20 18.11 -17.04 11.14
N HIS A 21 16.87 -16.95 11.63
CA HIS A 21 15.66 -16.88 10.82
C HIS A 21 15.27 -15.45 10.40
N HIS A 22 16.08 -14.43 10.71
CA HIS A 22 15.76 -13.03 10.40
C HIS A 22 14.39 -12.59 10.97
N THR A 23 14.12 -12.97 12.21
CA THR A 23 12.89 -12.67 12.97
C THR A 23 13.17 -12.02 14.32
N ASP A 24 14.45 -11.77 14.66
CA ASP A 24 14.91 -11.13 15.90
C ASP A 24 14.28 -9.75 16.14
N LEU A 25 13.86 -9.06 15.07
CA LEU A 25 13.13 -7.79 15.17
C LEU A 25 11.77 -7.94 15.87
N ASN A 26 11.17 -9.14 15.90
CA ASN A 26 9.96 -9.43 16.65
C ASN A 26 10.20 -9.64 18.17
N GLY A 27 11.46 -9.52 18.61
CA GLY A 27 11.89 -9.86 19.96
C GLY A 27 12.42 -11.29 20.08
N VAL A 28 12.86 -11.63 21.29
CA VAL A 28 13.48 -12.92 21.63
C VAL A 28 12.74 -13.65 22.77
N ASP A 29 11.60 -13.10 23.20
CA ASP A 29 10.79 -13.66 24.30
C ASP A 29 10.01 -14.92 23.88
N ARG A 30 9.87 -15.16 22.57
CA ARG A 30 9.23 -16.35 22.00
C ARG A 30 9.91 -16.77 20.70
N LEU A 31 9.76 -18.03 20.35
CA LEU A 31 10.32 -18.59 19.12
C LEU A 31 9.47 -18.18 17.90
N VAL A 32 10.10 -17.51 16.94
CA VAL A 32 9.51 -17.15 15.65
C VAL A 32 10.46 -17.60 14.55
N VAL A 33 10.05 -18.58 13.77
CA VAL A 33 10.87 -19.20 12.72
C VAL A 33 10.22 -19.04 11.36
N ARG A 34 11.01 -19.29 10.32
CA ARG A 34 10.54 -19.31 8.93
C ARG A 34 10.60 -20.74 8.41
N ARG A 35 9.55 -21.16 7.68
CA ARG A 35 9.42 -22.52 7.18
C ARG A 35 10.57 -22.93 6.26
N GLY A 36 10.86 -24.23 6.14
CA GLY A 36 11.90 -24.72 5.23
C GLY A 36 13.33 -24.35 5.64
N GLN A 37 13.56 -23.93 6.89
CA GLN A 37 14.86 -23.68 7.48
C GLN A 37 14.93 -24.38 8.86
N PRO A 38 16.04 -25.06 9.21
CA PRO A 38 16.17 -25.71 10.51
C PRO A 38 16.32 -24.72 11.67
N PHE A 39 15.73 -25.05 12.82
CA PHE A 39 15.90 -24.34 14.10
C PHE A 39 16.33 -25.32 15.20
N THR A 40 16.94 -24.82 16.26
CA THR A 40 17.50 -25.64 17.34
C THR A 40 16.65 -25.60 18.61
N ILE A 41 16.48 -26.72 19.31
CA ILE A 41 15.99 -26.73 20.70
C ILE A 41 16.96 -27.53 21.56
N SER A 42 17.06 -27.21 22.84
CA SER A 42 17.95 -27.90 23.79
C SER A 42 17.13 -28.57 24.89
N LEU A 43 17.33 -29.87 25.09
CA LEU A 43 16.74 -30.63 26.19
C LEU A 43 17.79 -30.83 27.29
N HIS A 44 17.47 -30.41 28.52
CA HIS A 44 18.31 -30.64 29.69
C HIS A 44 17.79 -31.85 30.46
N LEU A 45 18.63 -32.87 30.58
CA LEU A 45 18.33 -34.11 31.26
C LEU A 45 18.66 -34.01 32.75
N ARG A 46 17.74 -34.43 33.61
CA ARG A 46 17.97 -34.57 35.06
C ARG A 46 18.94 -35.72 35.35
N SER A 47 18.83 -36.81 34.59
CA SER A 47 19.65 -37.99 34.75
C SER A 47 19.81 -38.77 33.44
N GLY A 48 20.88 -39.57 33.36
CA GLY A 48 21.20 -40.36 32.16
C GLY A 48 21.92 -39.56 31.06
N THR A 49 22.18 -40.24 29.95
CA THR A 49 22.84 -39.71 28.74
C THR A 49 22.02 -40.12 27.52
N PHE A 50 21.83 -39.22 26.57
CA PHE A 50 21.20 -39.57 25.31
C PHE A 50 22.11 -40.47 24.48
N ARG A 51 21.55 -41.59 24.02
CA ARG A 51 22.23 -42.54 23.12
C ARG A 51 21.40 -42.69 21.85
N PRO A 52 21.90 -42.23 20.70
CA PRO A 52 21.23 -42.43 19.41
C PRO A 52 20.85 -43.90 19.19
N GLY A 53 19.63 -44.14 18.73
CA GLY A 53 19.09 -45.49 18.47
C GLY A 53 18.62 -46.27 19.72
N VAL A 54 18.96 -45.82 20.94
CA VAL A 54 18.49 -46.44 22.21
C VAL A 54 17.35 -45.62 22.83
N ASN A 55 17.50 -44.30 22.87
CA ASN A 55 16.44 -43.40 23.28
C ASN A 55 15.63 -42.99 22.05
N THR A 56 14.33 -43.26 22.06
CA THR A 56 13.43 -42.89 20.95
C THR A 56 12.28 -42.05 21.47
N PHE A 57 11.98 -40.98 20.76
CA PHE A 57 10.82 -40.13 21.02
C PHE A 57 10.29 -39.57 19.71
N THR A 58 9.04 -39.13 19.77
CA THR A 58 8.35 -38.50 18.64
C THR A 58 8.05 -37.05 19.00
N LEU A 59 8.43 -36.14 18.14
CA LEU A 59 8.00 -34.75 18.20
C LEU A 59 6.70 -34.61 17.39
N ILE A 60 5.78 -33.82 17.90
CA ILE A 60 4.48 -33.55 17.30
C ILE A 60 4.32 -32.04 17.19
N ALA A 61 4.26 -31.54 15.96
CA ALA A 61 3.99 -30.13 15.66
C ALA A 61 2.54 -29.99 15.15
N GLU A 62 1.76 -29.10 15.76
CA GLU A 62 0.32 -28.93 15.49
C GLU A 62 -0.02 -27.45 15.33
N THR A 63 -0.86 -27.09 14.36
CA THR A 63 -1.42 -25.75 14.15
C THR A 63 -2.93 -25.82 13.88
N GLY A 64 -3.66 -24.76 14.23
CA GLY A 64 -5.11 -24.70 14.10
C GLY A 64 -5.86 -25.53 15.16
N PRO A 65 -7.19 -25.36 15.26
CA PRO A 65 -7.98 -26.00 16.33
C PRO A 65 -8.31 -27.49 16.08
N CYS A 66 -8.24 -27.94 14.83
CA CYS A 66 -8.59 -29.30 14.40
C CYS A 66 -7.46 -29.92 13.57
N SER A 67 -6.25 -29.96 14.13
CA SER A 67 -5.03 -30.34 13.39
C SER A 67 -5.05 -31.79 12.89
N SER A 68 -4.66 -32.03 11.64
CA SER A 68 -4.58 -33.37 11.04
C SER A 68 -3.36 -33.55 10.12
N GLU A 69 -2.87 -34.78 10.00
CA GLU A 69 -1.77 -35.10 9.09
C GLU A 69 -2.20 -34.98 7.62
N GLY A 70 -3.46 -35.33 7.30
CA GLY A 70 -4.00 -35.25 5.94
C GLY A 70 -4.12 -33.82 5.42
N THR A 71 -4.40 -32.85 6.30
CA THR A 71 -4.42 -31.42 5.96
C THR A 71 -3.05 -30.75 6.16
N GLY A 72 -2.06 -31.49 6.66
CA GLY A 72 -0.71 -31.03 6.96
C GLY A 72 -0.64 -29.94 8.03
N THR A 73 -1.70 -29.82 8.85
CA THR A 73 -1.76 -28.97 10.06
C THR A 73 -1.23 -29.69 11.30
N ARG A 74 -0.94 -31.00 11.19
CA ARG A 74 -0.25 -31.82 12.20
C ARG A 74 0.88 -32.62 11.56
N ALA A 75 1.99 -32.78 12.25
CA ALA A 75 3.08 -33.67 11.85
C ALA A 75 3.71 -34.35 13.06
N ALA A 76 3.83 -35.68 13.03
CA ALA A 76 4.55 -36.48 14.01
C ALA A 76 5.83 -37.05 13.38
N PHE A 77 6.99 -36.78 13.98
CA PHE A 77 8.29 -37.13 13.43
C PHE A 77 9.28 -37.53 14.53
N GLY A 78 10.03 -38.61 14.29
CA GLY A 78 11.09 -39.06 15.19
C GLY A 78 12.44 -38.46 14.85
N LEU A 79 13.47 -38.86 15.61
CA LEU A 79 14.85 -38.50 15.31
C LEU A 79 15.40 -39.30 14.12
N SER A 80 16.10 -38.62 13.23
CA SER A 80 16.90 -39.17 12.12
C SER A 80 18.37 -38.79 12.25
N ASP A 81 19.23 -39.42 11.44
CA ASP A 81 20.68 -39.15 11.42
C ASP A 81 21.00 -37.72 10.96
N SER A 82 20.18 -37.18 10.05
CA SER A 82 20.28 -35.82 9.53
C SER A 82 18.90 -35.19 9.39
N VAL A 83 18.87 -33.85 9.36
CA VAL A 83 17.66 -33.08 9.08
C VAL A 83 17.30 -33.22 7.61
N ASP A 84 16.02 -33.41 7.33
CA ASP A 84 15.42 -33.34 6.00
C ASP A 84 14.65 -32.03 5.86
N GLU A 85 15.14 -31.14 5.02
CA GLU A 85 14.57 -29.81 4.79
C GLU A 85 13.31 -29.82 3.89
N THR A 86 12.81 -30.99 3.49
CA THR A 86 11.59 -31.12 2.66
C THR A 86 10.35 -31.55 3.45
N ARG A 87 10.51 -31.90 4.73
CA ARG A 87 9.44 -32.40 5.60
C ARG A 87 9.72 -32.05 7.04
N TRP A 88 8.74 -32.29 7.91
CA TRP A 88 8.99 -32.21 9.34
C TRP A 88 9.99 -33.30 9.75
N SER A 89 11.13 -32.87 10.27
CA SER A 89 12.22 -33.78 10.65
C SER A 89 12.98 -33.22 11.86
N ALA A 90 13.64 -34.11 12.59
CA ALA A 90 14.50 -33.75 13.70
C ALA A 90 15.76 -34.62 13.68
N ALA A 91 16.91 -34.02 13.93
CA ALA A 91 18.17 -34.73 14.12
C ALA A 91 18.91 -34.20 15.35
N THR A 92 19.80 -35.01 15.90
CA THR A 92 20.63 -34.57 17.03
C THR A 92 21.77 -33.71 16.49
N SER A 93 21.86 -32.45 16.92
CA SER A 93 22.93 -31.53 16.50
C SER A 93 24.14 -31.57 17.43
N CYS A 94 23.90 -31.68 18.74
CA CYS A 94 24.95 -31.76 19.75
C CYS A 94 24.47 -32.60 20.95
N VAL A 95 25.39 -33.37 21.54
CA VAL A 95 25.18 -34.06 22.82
C VAL A 95 26.35 -33.68 23.72
N ASP A 96 26.07 -32.88 24.74
CA ASP A 96 27.07 -32.45 25.72
C ASP A 96 26.62 -32.84 27.13
N GLY A 97 27.12 -33.98 27.61
CA GLY A 97 26.79 -34.54 28.91
C GLY A 97 25.28 -34.78 29.09
N HIS A 98 24.63 -33.86 29.80
CA HIS A 98 23.20 -33.88 30.09
C HIS A 98 22.36 -32.96 29.18
N ILE A 99 22.97 -32.34 28.17
CA ILE A 99 22.29 -31.48 27.21
C ILE A 99 22.20 -32.19 25.86
N VAL A 100 21.00 -32.23 25.30
CA VAL A 100 20.73 -32.78 23.97
C VAL A 100 20.14 -31.67 23.10
N SER A 101 20.93 -31.16 22.16
CA SER A 101 20.46 -30.19 21.19
C SER A 101 19.92 -30.91 19.96
N LEU A 102 18.71 -30.53 19.56
CA LEU A 102 17.99 -31.08 18.42
C LEU A 102 17.86 -30.00 17.37
N SER A 103 18.18 -30.32 16.12
CA SER A 103 17.84 -29.49 14.97
C SER A 103 16.54 -30.00 14.37
N ILE A 104 15.52 -29.15 14.33
CA ILE A 104 14.18 -29.43 13.81
C ILE A 104 13.99 -28.61 12.54
N CYS A 105 13.42 -29.20 11.48
CA CYS A 105 13.06 -28.46 10.28
C CYS A 105 11.61 -28.73 9.89
N SER A 106 10.91 -27.68 9.45
CA SER A 106 9.60 -27.78 8.83
C SER A 106 9.74 -27.82 7.31
N PRO A 107 8.78 -28.37 6.55
CA PRO A 107 8.82 -28.28 5.10
C PRO A 107 8.67 -26.83 4.61
N PRO A 108 9.16 -26.49 3.40
CA PRO A 108 9.00 -25.16 2.79
C PRO A 108 7.55 -24.82 2.42
N ASP A 109 6.64 -25.80 2.44
CA ASP A 109 5.20 -25.62 2.23
C ASP A 109 4.40 -25.83 3.52
N ALA A 110 5.03 -25.76 4.70
CA ALA A 110 4.32 -25.76 5.97
C ALA A 110 3.30 -24.60 6.00
N PRO A 111 2.08 -24.81 6.53
CA PRO A 111 1.18 -23.72 6.86
C PRO A 111 1.83 -22.67 7.76
N VAL A 112 1.56 -21.38 7.51
CA VAL A 112 2.02 -20.32 8.41
C VAL A 112 1.00 -20.10 9.53
N GLY A 113 1.48 -19.83 10.74
CA GLY A 113 0.61 -19.66 11.90
C GLY A 113 1.29 -19.94 13.24
N ARG A 114 0.46 -20.00 14.29
CA ARG A 114 0.87 -20.45 15.63
C ARG A 114 0.92 -21.98 15.65
N TYR A 115 1.99 -22.52 16.20
CA TYR A 115 2.20 -23.95 16.36
C TYR A 115 2.44 -24.29 17.83
N SER A 116 1.98 -25.47 18.24
CA SER A 116 2.40 -26.12 19.49
C SER A 116 3.37 -27.25 19.19
N LEU A 117 4.42 -27.39 20.00
CA LEU A 117 5.38 -28.50 19.93
C LEU A 117 5.22 -29.41 21.14
N THR A 118 5.04 -30.70 20.91
CA THR A 118 4.91 -31.73 21.95
C THR A 118 5.93 -32.83 21.71
N LEU A 119 6.56 -33.32 22.79
CA LEU A 119 7.43 -34.49 22.78
C LEU A 119 6.69 -35.68 23.41
N ASP A 120 6.62 -36.80 22.69
CA ASP A 120 5.97 -38.04 23.09
C ASP A 120 6.99 -39.18 23.24
N GLN A 121 7.06 -39.73 24.45
CA GLN A 121 7.91 -40.87 24.84
C GLN A 121 7.09 -42.00 25.47
N GLY A 122 5.77 -42.03 25.22
CA GLY A 122 4.79 -42.80 26.00
C GLY A 122 4.09 -41.94 27.07
N HIS A 123 4.67 -40.78 27.40
CA HIS A 123 4.03 -39.63 28.03
C HIS A 123 4.21 -38.39 27.16
N ARG A 124 3.23 -37.49 27.15
CA ARG A 124 3.29 -36.25 26.37
C ARG A 124 3.79 -35.09 27.21
N VAL A 125 4.84 -34.43 26.74
CA VAL A 125 5.42 -33.22 27.33
C VAL A 125 5.27 -32.08 26.34
N SER A 126 4.51 -31.04 26.70
CA SER A 126 4.40 -29.84 25.86
C SER A 126 5.68 -29.02 26.00
N LEU A 127 6.39 -28.81 24.89
CA LEU A 127 7.62 -28.02 24.85
C LEU A 127 7.36 -26.52 24.65
N GLY A 128 6.13 -26.14 24.28
CA GLY A 128 5.69 -24.75 24.15
C GLY A 128 5.09 -24.43 22.79
N GLU A 129 4.85 -23.13 22.58
CA GLU A 129 4.31 -22.58 21.34
C GLU A 129 5.36 -21.77 20.57
N PHE A 130 5.24 -21.76 19.25
CA PHE A 130 6.11 -21.00 18.35
C PHE A 130 5.33 -20.54 17.12
N VAL A 131 5.89 -19.59 16.37
CA VAL A 131 5.27 -19.08 15.14
C VAL A 131 6.09 -19.51 13.93
N VAL A 132 5.42 -20.01 12.89
CA VAL A 132 6.02 -20.31 11.59
C VAL A 132 5.55 -19.27 10.57
N LEU A 133 6.50 -18.61 9.91
CA LEU A 133 6.27 -17.62 8.86
C LEU A 133 6.72 -18.12 7.48
N PHE A 134 6.34 -17.39 6.44
CA PHE A 134 6.90 -17.58 5.10
C PHE A 134 8.41 -17.29 5.09
N ASN A 135 9.16 -17.99 4.24
CA ASN A 135 10.60 -17.91 4.18
C ASN A 135 11.13 -17.43 2.83
N PRO A 136 11.28 -16.12 2.63
CA PRO A 136 11.80 -15.59 1.38
C PRO A 136 13.32 -15.78 1.21
N TRP A 137 14.03 -16.31 2.22
CA TRP A 137 15.43 -16.74 2.13
C TRP A 137 15.60 -18.21 1.73
N CYS A 138 14.55 -19.03 1.81
CA CYS A 138 14.61 -20.46 1.46
C CYS A 138 14.36 -20.64 -0.05
N PRO A 139 15.32 -21.15 -0.85
CA PRO A 139 15.15 -21.35 -2.30
C PRO A 139 14.01 -22.28 -2.71
N ARG A 140 13.53 -23.11 -1.78
CA ARG A 140 12.40 -24.03 -2.00
C ARG A 140 11.05 -23.41 -1.63
N ASP A 141 11.03 -22.27 -0.94
CA ASP A 141 9.78 -21.58 -0.63
C ASP A 141 9.28 -20.83 -1.87
N VAL A 142 7.97 -20.86 -2.08
CA VAL A 142 7.28 -20.14 -3.16
C VAL A 142 7.42 -18.62 -3.06
N VAL A 143 7.82 -18.06 -1.90
CA VAL A 143 8.11 -16.62 -1.75
C VAL A 143 9.60 -16.27 -1.85
N TYR A 144 10.46 -17.21 -2.26
CA TYR A 144 11.90 -17.00 -2.36
C TYR A 144 12.27 -15.78 -3.20
N MET A 145 13.20 -14.97 -2.68
CA MET A 145 13.77 -13.82 -3.38
C MET A 145 15.29 -13.84 -3.23
N ASP A 146 15.99 -13.88 -4.36
CA ASP A 146 17.45 -14.05 -4.44
C ASP A 146 18.26 -12.85 -3.91
N SER A 147 17.67 -11.66 -3.93
CA SER A 147 18.36 -10.41 -3.62
C SER A 147 18.20 -10.00 -2.16
N GLU A 148 19.29 -10.09 -1.39
CA GLU A 148 19.36 -9.60 -0.01
C GLU A 148 18.96 -8.12 0.15
N GLU A 149 19.29 -7.27 -0.82
CA GLU A 149 18.90 -5.86 -0.79
C GLU A 149 17.38 -5.70 -0.91
N LYS A 150 16.75 -6.48 -1.79
CA LYS A 150 15.30 -6.50 -1.94
C LYS A 150 14.62 -7.14 -0.73
N LEU A 151 15.19 -8.17 -0.11
CA LEU A 151 14.68 -8.74 1.14
C LEU A 151 14.71 -7.72 2.28
N ARG A 152 15.79 -6.94 2.38
CA ARG A 152 15.87 -5.82 3.33
C ARG A 152 14.78 -4.78 3.09
N GLU A 153 14.48 -4.43 1.84
CA GLU A 153 13.44 -3.45 1.52
C GLU A 153 12.02 -3.99 1.68
N TYR A 154 11.74 -5.18 1.14
CA TYR A 154 10.40 -5.70 0.94
C TYR A 154 9.92 -6.62 2.06
N VAL A 155 10.78 -6.99 3.01
CA VAL A 155 10.44 -7.79 4.20
C VAL A 155 10.84 -7.06 5.48
N LEU A 156 12.11 -6.63 5.58
CA LEU A 156 12.66 -6.13 6.85
C LEU A 156 12.46 -4.62 7.09
N SER A 157 12.33 -3.81 6.04
CA SER A 157 12.15 -2.36 6.19
C SER A 157 10.80 -2.05 6.81
N GLN A 158 10.81 -1.33 7.92
CA GLN A 158 9.62 -0.86 8.62
C GLN A 158 9.20 0.55 8.16
N ASP A 159 10.07 1.23 7.41
CA ASP A 159 9.85 2.57 6.90
C ASP A 159 9.50 2.53 5.41
N GLY A 160 8.53 3.36 5.01
CA GLY A 160 8.01 3.42 3.64
C GLY A 160 7.79 4.84 3.12
N ILE A 161 7.56 4.93 1.82
CA ILE A 161 7.08 6.12 1.12
C ILE A 161 5.95 5.69 0.20
N ILE A 162 4.79 6.32 0.36
CA ILE A 162 3.62 6.13 -0.49
C ILE A 162 3.46 7.38 -1.34
N TYR A 163 3.31 7.20 -2.65
CA TYR A 163 3.20 8.32 -3.57
C TYR A 163 1.73 8.76 -3.68
N ARG A 164 1.50 10.07 -3.65
CA ARG A 164 0.19 10.72 -3.80
C ARG A 164 0.35 11.91 -4.75
N GLY A 165 -0.63 12.82 -4.82
CA GLY A 165 -0.56 13.97 -5.72
C GLY A 165 -1.02 13.58 -7.13
N THR A 166 -0.36 14.05 -8.18
CA THR A 166 -0.78 13.80 -9.58
C THR A 166 0.33 13.15 -10.40
N TYR A 167 0.01 12.62 -11.60
CA TYR A 167 1.00 11.96 -12.45
C TYR A 167 2.16 12.89 -12.88
N GLU A 168 1.94 14.21 -12.91
CA GLU A 168 2.95 15.24 -13.22
C GLU A 168 3.74 15.69 -12.00
N TYR A 169 3.14 15.57 -10.82
CA TYR A 169 3.72 15.99 -9.55
C TYR A 169 3.45 14.95 -8.45
N PRO A 170 4.14 13.79 -8.52
CA PRO A 170 4.06 12.77 -7.48
C PRO A 170 4.66 13.29 -6.16
N ILE A 171 3.90 13.18 -5.07
CA ILE A 171 4.33 13.57 -3.72
C ILE A 171 4.59 12.32 -2.89
N GLY A 172 5.86 12.12 -2.49
CA GLY A 172 6.24 11.05 -1.58
C GLY A 172 5.81 11.36 -0.15
N THR A 173 4.91 10.55 0.40
CA THR A 173 4.42 10.66 1.78
C THR A 173 5.04 9.56 2.64
N PRO A 174 5.73 9.88 3.75
CA PRO A 174 6.33 8.88 4.62
C PRO A 174 5.26 8.03 5.31
N TRP A 175 5.56 6.75 5.51
CA TRP A 175 4.69 5.82 6.23
C TRP A 175 5.50 4.88 7.14
N ASN A 176 5.03 4.67 8.37
CA ASN A 176 5.57 3.66 9.27
C ASN A 176 4.78 2.36 9.13
N PHE A 177 5.33 1.35 8.45
CA PHE A 177 4.72 0.02 8.41
C PHE A 177 4.80 -0.65 9.78
N GLY A 178 5.98 -0.60 10.42
CA GLY A 178 6.16 -1.06 11.80
C GLY A 178 5.77 -2.53 12.04
N GLN A 179 5.97 -3.41 11.06
CA GLN A 179 5.53 -4.82 11.12
C GLN A 179 6.16 -5.64 12.27
N PHE A 180 7.22 -5.14 12.90
CA PHE A 180 7.89 -5.77 14.03
C PHE A 180 7.67 -5.03 15.35
N GLU A 181 6.82 -3.99 15.37
CA GLU A 181 6.44 -3.35 16.63
C GLU A 181 5.64 -4.34 17.51
N PRO A 182 5.73 -4.22 18.86
CA PRO A 182 5.08 -5.14 19.78
C PRO A 182 3.58 -5.31 19.50
N GLY A 183 3.11 -6.56 19.47
CA GLY A 183 1.70 -6.91 19.24
C GLY A 183 1.25 -6.96 17.77
N ILE A 184 2.05 -6.42 16.83
CA ILE A 184 1.66 -6.38 15.41
C ILE A 184 1.58 -7.77 14.80
N LEU A 185 2.57 -8.63 15.02
CA LEU A 185 2.53 -10.00 14.51
C LEU A 185 1.30 -10.77 15.01
N ASP A 186 0.90 -10.57 16.27
CA ASP A 186 -0.29 -11.22 16.83
C ASP A 186 -1.59 -10.71 16.22
N ALA A 187 -1.68 -9.40 15.96
CA ALA A 187 -2.79 -8.81 15.22
C ALA A 187 -2.85 -9.35 13.78
N CYS A 188 -1.70 -9.49 13.10
CA CYS A 188 -1.60 -10.07 11.76
C CYS A 188 -2.09 -11.53 11.72
N LEU A 189 -1.71 -12.35 12.69
CA LEU A 189 -2.21 -13.73 12.81
C LEU A 189 -3.71 -13.74 13.13
N ARG A 190 -4.19 -12.83 13.97
CA ARG A 190 -5.63 -12.70 14.27
C ARG A 190 -6.45 -12.30 13.06
N ILE A 191 -5.91 -11.49 12.13
CA ILE A 191 -6.59 -11.18 10.85
C ILE A 191 -6.90 -12.47 10.08
N LEU A 192 -5.96 -13.43 10.05
CA LEU A 192 -6.20 -14.73 9.43
C LEU A 192 -7.28 -15.52 10.19
N ASP A 193 -7.27 -15.51 11.52
CA ASP A 193 -8.28 -16.24 12.32
C ASP A 193 -9.67 -15.61 12.28
N MET A 194 -9.78 -14.32 11.98
CA MET A 194 -11.06 -13.61 11.88
C MET A 194 -11.72 -13.72 10.49
N ASN A 195 -11.05 -14.37 9.53
CA ASN A 195 -11.55 -14.41 8.17
C ASN A 195 -12.73 -15.39 8.00
N PRO A 196 -13.68 -15.11 7.10
CA PRO A 196 -14.88 -15.93 6.94
C PRO A 196 -14.63 -17.39 6.55
N LYS A 197 -13.51 -17.69 5.86
CA LYS A 197 -13.14 -19.07 5.53
C LYS A 197 -12.74 -19.84 6.79
N TYR A 198 -11.99 -19.20 7.69
CA TYR A 198 -11.69 -19.76 9.01
C TYR A 198 -12.97 -19.99 9.82
N MET A 199 -13.86 -19.01 9.90
CA MET A 199 -15.12 -19.14 10.65
C MET A 199 -16.01 -20.27 10.13
N ARG A 200 -15.95 -20.57 8.83
CA ARG A 200 -16.70 -21.66 8.20
C ARG A 200 -16.03 -23.02 8.39
N ASN A 201 -14.73 -23.11 8.16
CA ASN A 201 -13.96 -24.35 8.28
C ASN A 201 -12.52 -24.03 8.70
N PRO A 202 -12.23 -24.02 10.01
CA PRO A 202 -10.90 -23.65 10.52
C PRO A 202 -9.76 -24.53 10.02
N ASP A 203 -9.98 -25.84 9.86
CA ASP A 203 -8.93 -26.78 9.43
C ASP A 203 -8.55 -26.56 7.96
N GLU A 204 -9.54 -26.38 7.09
CA GLU A 204 -9.31 -26.08 5.67
C GLU A 204 -8.63 -24.72 5.49
N ASP A 205 -9.03 -23.70 6.26
CA ASP A 205 -8.36 -22.39 6.25
C ASP A 205 -6.91 -22.52 6.71
N CYS A 206 -6.66 -23.14 7.88
CA CYS A 206 -5.32 -23.34 8.41
C CYS A 206 -4.44 -24.12 7.43
N SER A 207 -4.97 -25.16 6.79
CA SER A 207 -4.26 -25.90 5.74
C SER A 207 -3.91 -25.01 4.54
N GLY A 208 -4.86 -24.18 4.10
CA GLY A 208 -4.73 -23.24 2.99
C GLY A 208 -3.67 -22.15 3.21
N ARG A 209 -3.36 -21.82 4.48
CA ARG A 209 -2.30 -20.85 4.85
C ARG A 209 -0.90 -21.25 4.39
N ARG A 210 -0.68 -22.48 3.90
CA ARG A 210 0.57 -22.84 3.21
C ARG A 210 0.82 -22.06 1.92
N ASN A 211 -0.23 -21.54 1.29
CA ASN A 211 -0.15 -20.91 -0.01
C ASN A 211 -0.20 -19.38 0.09
N PRO A 212 0.84 -18.64 -0.33
CA PRO A 212 0.83 -17.18 -0.28
C PRO A 212 -0.23 -16.56 -1.21
N VAL A 213 -0.68 -17.26 -2.26
CA VAL A 213 -1.80 -16.84 -3.11
C VAL A 213 -3.10 -16.81 -2.29
N TYR A 214 -3.33 -17.86 -1.50
CA TYR A 214 -4.49 -17.95 -0.62
C TYR A 214 -4.44 -16.85 0.46
N VAL A 215 -3.30 -16.72 1.13
CA VAL A 215 -3.10 -15.70 2.19
C VAL A 215 -3.30 -14.30 1.61
N SER A 216 -2.70 -13.96 0.47
CA SER A 216 -2.85 -12.64 -0.16
C SER A 216 -4.30 -12.31 -0.49
N ARG A 217 -5.08 -13.30 -0.94
CA ARG A 217 -6.52 -13.14 -1.21
C ARG A 217 -7.35 -12.99 0.07
N VAL A 218 -6.97 -13.67 1.15
CA VAL A 218 -7.58 -13.44 2.48
C VAL A 218 -7.28 -12.03 2.97
N LEU A 219 -6.05 -11.54 2.79
CA LEU A 219 -5.65 -10.21 3.19
C LEU A 219 -6.37 -9.11 2.40
N SER A 220 -6.50 -9.23 1.08
CA SER A 220 -7.23 -8.24 0.28
C SER A 220 -8.71 -8.11 0.68
N ARG A 221 -9.30 -9.19 1.18
CA ARG A 221 -10.64 -9.18 1.80
C ARG A 221 -10.63 -8.57 3.20
N MET A 222 -9.77 -9.06 4.10
CA MET A 222 -9.86 -8.75 5.54
C MET A 222 -9.33 -7.38 5.93
N VAL A 223 -8.54 -6.73 5.06
CA VAL A 223 -8.06 -5.37 5.33
C VAL A 223 -9.20 -4.35 5.24
N ASN A 224 -10.24 -4.60 4.44
CA ASN A 224 -11.48 -3.80 4.44
C ASN A 224 -12.61 -4.52 5.19
N CYS A 225 -13.60 -3.77 5.71
CA CYS A 225 -14.67 -4.33 6.53
C CYS A 225 -16.06 -4.36 5.87
N ASN A 226 -16.15 -4.29 4.53
CA ASN A 226 -17.44 -4.05 3.87
C ASN A 226 -18.40 -5.24 3.96
N ASP A 227 -17.87 -6.46 3.87
CA ASP A 227 -18.65 -7.69 3.96
C ASP A 227 -18.51 -8.39 5.33
N ASP A 228 -17.48 -8.05 6.13
CA ASP A 228 -17.04 -8.83 7.28
C ASP A 228 -16.43 -7.98 8.41
N ARG A 229 -15.92 -8.62 9.47
CA ARG A 229 -15.19 -7.97 10.58
C ARG A 229 -13.73 -7.63 10.22
N GLY A 230 -13.52 -7.01 9.07
CA GLY A 230 -12.21 -6.60 8.60
C GLY A 230 -11.64 -5.38 9.35
N VAL A 231 -10.43 -4.97 8.97
CA VAL A 231 -9.63 -4.00 9.73
C VAL A 231 -10.16 -2.56 9.59
N LEU A 232 -10.34 -2.07 8.37
CA LEU A 232 -10.62 -0.65 8.11
C LEU A 232 -12.01 -0.44 7.50
N TYR A 233 -12.69 0.60 7.99
CA TYR A 233 -13.89 1.14 7.36
C TYR A 233 -13.54 2.28 6.40
N GLY A 234 -13.94 2.15 5.13
CA GLY A 234 -13.64 3.12 4.09
C GLY A 234 -14.59 4.31 4.09
N ARG A 235 -14.06 5.54 4.02
CA ARG A 235 -14.88 6.76 3.86
C ARG A 235 -14.20 7.80 2.97
N TRP A 236 -14.89 8.18 1.91
CA TRP A 236 -14.42 9.14 0.89
C TRP A 236 -15.22 10.45 0.85
N THR A 237 -16.08 10.66 1.85
CA THR A 237 -16.76 11.94 2.08
C THR A 237 -16.05 12.67 3.22
N ASP A 238 -15.79 13.96 3.07
CA ASP A 238 -14.97 14.80 3.97
C ASP A 238 -15.63 15.10 5.34
N ASP A 239 -16.25 14.10 5.96
CA ASP A 239 -16.74 14.15 7.35
C ASP A 239 -16.18 12.94 8.09
N TYR A 240 -15.25 13.21 9.01
CA TYR A 240 -14.56 12.18 9.80
C TYR A 240 -14.77 12.39 11.31
N THR A 241 -15.83 13.11 11.70
CA THR A 241 -16.05 13.57 13.08
C THR A 241 -16.20 12.44 14.10
N ASP A 242 -16.63 11.25 13.69
CA ASP A 242 -16.77 10.05 14.51
C ASP A 242 -15.60 9.05 14.35
N GLY A 243 -14.49 9.47 13.76
CA GLY A 243 -13.30 8.64 13.55
C GLY A 243 -12.03 9.46 13.36
N VAL A 244 -11.05 8.86 12.69
CA VAL A 244 -9.78 9.50 12.32
C VAL A 244 -9.79 9.77 10.82
N SER A 245 -9.37 10.99 10.41
CA SER A 245 -9.22 11.28 8.99
C SER A 245 -8.19 10.33 8.36
N PRO A 246 -8.46 9.77 7.17
CA PRO A 246 -7.50 8.95 6.43
C PRO A 246 -6.13 9.65 6.20
N MET A 247 -6.12 10.98 6.14
CA MET A 247 -4.91 11.78 5.98
C MET A 247 -4.12 11.94 7.28
N SER A 248 -4.75 11.73 8.45
CA SER A 248 -4.09 11.82 9.75
C SER A 248 -3.11 10.68 9.99
N TRP A 249 -3.38 9.50 9.43
CA TRP A 249 -2.54 8.33 9.63
C TRP A 249 -1.09 8.57 9.18
N ARG A 250 -0.16 8.07 9.99
CA ARG A 250 1.30 8.11 9.76
C ARG A 250 1.88 6.72 9.57
N GLY A 251 1.15 5.69 10.00
CA GLY A 251 1.62 4.33 10.04
C GLY A 251 0.49 3.32 10.25
N SER A 252 0.81 2.06 10.05
CA SER A 252 -0.13 0.93 10.18
C SER A 252 -0.25 0.43 11.62
N VAL A 253 0.73 0.76 12.47
CA VAL A 253 0.85 0.25 13.85
C VAL A 253 -0.38 0.61 14.68
N GLU A 254 -0.72 1.91 14.73
CA GLU A 254 -1.87 2.40 15.47
C GLU A 254 -3.19 1.78 14.98
N ILE A 255 -3.34 1.60 13.66
CA ILE A 255 -4.53 1.00 13.06
C ILE A 255 -4.69 -0.47 13.51
N LEU A 256 -3.64 -1.28 13.37
CA LEU A 256 -3.69 -2.70 13.68
C LEU A 256 -3.87 -2.96 15.18
N LEU A 257 -3.18 -2.20 16.04
CA LEU A 257 -3.33 -2.33 17.49
C LEU A 257 -4.70 -1.86 17.97
N ASN A 258 -5.26 -0.79 17.40
CA ASN A 258 -6.61 -0.35 17.73
C ASN A 258 -7.66 -1.39 17.32
N TRP A 259 -7.52 -1.98 16.14
CA TRP A 259 -8.41 -3.06 15.68
C TRP A 259 -8.33 -4.26 16.64
N ASP A 260 -7.14 -4.71 17.00
CA ASP A 260 -6.94 -5.87 17.89
C ASP A 260 -7.49 -5.62 19.30
N ALA A 261 -7.20 -4.45 19.87
CA ALA A 261 -7.60 -4.05 21.22
C ALA A 261 -9.11 -3.82 21.35
N THR A 262 -9.78 -3.40 20.26
CA THR A 262 -11.23 -3.15 20.24
C THR A 262 -12.05 -4.38 19.85
N SER A 263 -11.54 -5.59 20.11
CA SER A 263 -12.23 -6.85 19.77
C SER A 263 -12.53 -6.99 18.27
N CYS A 264 -11.56 -6.59 17.43
CA CYS A 264 -11.66 -6.66 15.97
C CYS A 264 -12.78 -5.78 15.38
N ASN A 265 -13.11 -4.66 16.04
CA ASN A 265 -14.05 -3.69 15.49
C ASN A 265 -13.38 -2.86 14.40
N PRO A 266 -14.08 -2.56 13.29
CA PRO A 266 -13.48 -1.79 12.19
C PRO A 266 -12.98 -0.41 12.63
N VAL A 267 -11.74 -0.10 12.27
CA VAL A 267 -11.10 1.18 12.52
C VAL A 267 -11.57 2.21 11.50
N ARG A 268 -12.03 3.36 12.00
CA ARG A 268 -12.54 4.48 11.20
C ARG A 268 -11.47 5.58 11.13
N TYR A 269 -11.02 6.06 9.96
CA TYR A 269 -11.40 5.72 8.59
C TYR A 269 -10.18 5.43 7.70
N GLY A 270 -10.38 4.68 6.63
CA GLY A 270 -9.35 4.38 5.63
C GLY A 270 -9.70 4.85 4.21
N GLN A 271 -8.67 5.07 3.39
CA GLN A 271 -8.74 5.28 1.95
C GLN A 271 -7.66 4.40 1.28
N CYS A 272 -7.59 4.35 -0.06
CA CYS A 272 -6.82 3.31 -0.78
C CYS A 272 -5.36 3.16 -0.31
N TRP A 273 -4.63 4.27 -0.09
CA TRP A 273 -3.25 4.19 0.42
C TRP A 273 -3.16 3.60 1.84
N VAL A 274 -4.17 3.85 2.69
CA VAL A 274 -4.24 3.30 4.05
C VAL A 274 -4.48 1.80 3.97
N PHE A 275 -5.42 1.35 3.14
CA PHE A 275 -5.68 -0.08 2.91
C PHE A 275 -4.41 -0.77 2.35
N ALA A 276 -3.79 -0.20 1.32
CA ALA A 276 -2.56 -0.73 0.74
C ALA A 276 -1.41 -0.81 1.75
N ALA A 277 -1.24 0.22 2.59
CA ALA A 277 -0.17 0.24 3.58
C ALA A 277 -0.36 -0.79 4.70
N VAL A 278 -1.60 -0.96 5.18
CA VAL A 278 -1.94 -2.01 6.15
C VAL A 278 -1.74 -3.39 5.53
N ALA A 279 -2.22 -3.63 4.30
CA ALA A 279 -1.99 -4.90 3.60
C ALA A 279 -0.50 -5.21 3.44
N CYS A 280 0.32 -4.20 3.07
CA CYS A 280 1.77 -4.35 2.97
C CYS A 280 2.40 -4.72 4.32
N THR A 281 1.95 -4.08 5.40
CA THR A 281 2.43 -4.37 6.77
C THR A 281 2.16 -5.82 7.14
N VAL A 282 0.93 -6.30 6.92
CA VAL A 282 0.53 -7.67 7.26
C VAL A 282 1.28 -8.68 6.39
N SER A 283 1.41 -8.45 5.09
CA SER A 283 2.21 -9.32 4.20
C SER A 283 3.66 -9.42 4.65
N ARG A 284 4.30 -8.29 4.98
CA ARG A 284 5.68 -8.24 5.49
C ARG A 284 5.84 -8.97 6.83
N ALA A 285 4.90 -8.75 7.76
CA ALA A 285 4.88 -9.44 9.06
C ALA A 285 4.82 -10.97 8.90
N LEU A 286 4.02 -11.45 7.94
CA LEU A 286 3.88 -12.88 7.64
C LEU A 286 5.06 -13.46 6.84
N GLY A 287 5.98 -12.61 6.35
CA GLY A 287 7.16 -13.02 5.58
C GLY A 287 6.97 -13.05 4.06
N ILE A 288 5.89 -12.49 3.54
CA ILE A 288 5.67 -12.35 2.08
C ILE A 288 6.32 -11.02 1.64
N PRO A 289 7.34 -11.02 0.75
CA PRO A 289 7.94 -9.78 0.28
C PRO A 289 6.88 -8.93 -0.45
N CYS A 290 6.71 -7.69 0.00
CA CYS A 290 5.59 -6.86 -0.42
C CYS A 290 5.96 -5.38 -0.55
N ARG A 291 5.37 -4.70 -1.55
CA ARG A 291 5.52 -3.26 -1.78
C ARG A 291 4.20 -2.57 -2.12
N VAL A 292 4.08 -1.30 -1.72
CA VAL A 292 2.92 -0.44 -2.05
C VAL A 292 3.14 0.20 -3.41
N ILE A 293 2.09 0.19 -4.23
CA ILE A 293 2.07 0.75 -5.58
C ILE A 293 1.10 1.92 -5.63
N THR A 294 1.42 2.91 -6.47
CA THR A 294 0.51 4.02 -6.79
C THR A 294 0.36 4.11 -8.30
N ASN A 295 -0.87 4.02 -8.79
CA ASN A 295 -1.23 4.26 -10.18
C ASN A 295 -1.93 5.60 -10.33
N TYR A 296 -1.50 6.45 -11.26
CA TYR A 296 -2.15 7.74 -11.50
C TYR A 296 -3.09 7.68 -12.69
N LEU A 297 -4.16 8.49 -12.62
CA LEU A 297 -5.29 8.40 -13.55
C LEU A 297 -5.83 6.96 -13.59
N SER A 298 -6.04 6.37 -12.41
CA SER A 298 -6.51 4.98 -12.29
C SER A 298 -7.96 4.88 -12.72
N ALA A 299 -8.21 4.03 -13.68
CA ALA A 299 -9.54 3.72 -14.16
C ALA A 299 -10.30 2.84 -13.15
N HIS A 300 -11.57 3.10 -12.93
CA HIS A 300 -12.47 2.20 -12.21
C HIS A 300 -13.59 1.80 -13.17
N ASP A 301 -13.37 0.74 -13.94
CA ASP A 301 -14.33 0.20 -14.91
C ASP A 301 -15.27 -0.79 -14.22
N THR A 302 -16.57 -0.51 -14.27
CA THR A 302 -17.61 -1.31 -13.60
C THR A 302 -18.33 -2.29 -14.53
N ASN A 303 -17.97 -2.34 -15.81
CA ASN A 303 -18.62 -3.22 -16.80
C ASN A 303 -17.62 -4.06 -17.64
N SER A 304 -16.33 -3.93 -17.38
CA SER A 304 -15.23 -4.72 -17.98
C SER A 304 -15.14 -4.61 -19.50
N ASN A 305 -15.68 -3.56 -20.11
CA ASN A 305 -15.58 -3.34 -21.55
C ASN A 305 -14.33 -2.55 -21.94
N LEU A 306 -13.47 -2.20 -20.96
CA LEU A 306 -12.20 -1.49 -21.12
C LEU A 306 -12.35 -0.08 -21.72
N VAL A 307 -13.56 0.48 -21.70
CA VAL A 307 -13.89 1.81 -22.21
C VAL A 307 -14.68 2.57 -21.15
N ILE A 308 -14.05 3.58 -20.56
CA ILE A 308 -14.69 4.51 -19.65
C ILE A 308 -15.37 5.61 -20.44
N GLU A 309 -16.70 5.64 -20.38
CA GLU A 309 -17.51 6.72 -20.93
C GLU A 309 -17.74 7.81 -19.87
N ARG A 310 -17.15 8.99 -20.10
CA ARG A 310 -17.25 10.13 -19.21
C ARG A 310 -18.19 11.18 -19.78
N TYR A 311 -19.20 11.55 -19.01
CA TYR A 311 -20.12 12.62 -19.37
C TYR A 311 -19.78 13.91 -18.63
N VAL A 312 -19.69 15.02 -19.37
CA VAL A 312 -19.50 16.37 -18.84
C VAL A 312 -20.65 17.28 -19.25
N ASP A 313 -20.93 18.33 -18.47
CA ASP A 313 -21.97 19.30 -18.76
C ASP A 313 -21.42 20.37 -19.70
N GLU A 314 -22.25 21.36 -20.00
CA GLU A 314 -21.88 22.50 -20.84
C GLU A 314 -20.81 23.40 -20.20
N ARG A 315 -20.39 23.15 -18.95
CA ARG A 315 -19.24 23.79 -18.27
C ARG A 315 -18.00 22.88 -18.25
N GLY A 316 -18.06 21.70 -18.86
CA GLY A 316 -16.99 20.70 -18.82
C GLY A 316 -16.94 19.92 -17.49
N GLN A 317 -17.94 20.08 -16.62
CA GLN A 317 -17.99 19.43 -15.33
C GLN A 317 -18.66 18.04 -15.45
N PRO A 318 -18.12 16.99 -14.82
CA PRO A 318 -18.76 15.67 -14.76
C PRO A 318 -20.26 15.73 -14.42
N VAL A 319 -21.11 15.10 -15.23
CA VAL A 319 -22.56 15.01 -15.00
C VAL A 319 -22.91 13.65 -14.41
N GLN A 320 -23.52 13.66 -13.22
CA GLN A 320 -23.82 12.46 -12.41
C GLN A 320 -22.57 11.68 -11.95
N ARG A 321 -22.73 10.91 -10.87
CA ARG A 321 -21.82 9.82 -10.52
C ARG A 321 -22.03 8.72 -11.55
N SER A 322 -21.35 8.77 -12.69
CA SER A 322 -21.13 7.53 -13.46
C SER A 322 -20.54 6.50 -12.51
N LYS A 323 -20.95 5.23 -12.65
CA LYS A 323 -20.32 4.13 -11.90
C LYS A 323 -18.82 4.07 -12.20
N ASP A 324 -18.45 4.38 -13.44
CA ASP A 324 -17.07 4.48 -13.86
C ASP A 324 -16.48 5.83 -13.45
N MET A 325 -15.35 5.80 -12.73
CA MET A 325 -14.63 6.98 -12.28
C MET A 325 -13.15 6.86 -12.67
N ILE A 326 -12.50 8.00 -12.89
CA ILE A 326 -11.04 8.07 -13.02
C ILE A 326 -10.52 8.75 -11.76
N TRP A 327 -9.85 7.98 -10.93
CA TRP A 327 -9.24 8.49 -9.71
C TRP A 327 -7.95 9.20 -10.09
N ASN A 328 -7.65 10.30 -9.39
CA ASN A 328 -6.40 11.04 -9.62
C ASN A 328 -5.19 10.15 -9.37
N TYR A 329 -5.26 9.33 -8.32
CA TYR A 329 -4.41 8.18 -8.10
C TYR A 329 -5.16 7.09 -7.32
N HIS A 330 -4.65 5.87 -7.40
CA HIS A 330 -5.10 4.72 -6.64
C HIS A 330 -3.90 3.91 -6.14
N CYS A 331 -4.06 3.25 -4.99
CA CYS A 331 -2.97 2.51 -4.36
C CYS A 331 -3.41 1.07 -4.05
N TRP A 332 -2.52 0.13 -4.36
CA TRP A 332 -2.66 -1.30 -4.06
C TRP A 332 -1.30 -1.88 -3.62
N VAL A 333 -1.20 -3.20 -3.45
CA VAL A 333 0.06 -3.87 -3.12
C VAL A 333 0.49 -4.87 -4.17
N GLU A 334 1.79 -5.07 -4.28
CA GLU A 334 2.39 -6.19 -4.99
C GLU A 334 3.07 -7.13 -4.00
N SER A 335 2.79 -8.43 -4.13
CA SER A 335 3.43 -9.49 -3.35
C SER A 335 4.27 -10.38 -4.26
N TRP A 336 5.49 -10.72 -3.84
CA TRP A 336 6.39 -11.58 -4.60
C TRP A 336 6.14 -13.06 -4.28
N MET A 337 5.82 -13.86 -5.28
CA MET A 337 5.66 -15.31 -5.15
C MET A 337 5.70 -16.02 -6.51
N THR A 338 5.96 -17.32 -6.50
CA THR A 338 5.70 -18.20 -7.64
C THR A 338 4.21 -18.53 -7.77
N ARG A 339 3.79 -18.93 -8.97
CA ARG A 339 2.40 -19.27 -9.32
C ARG A 339 2.30 -20.69 -9.87
N PRO A 340 2.52 -21.72 -9.03
CA PRO A 340 2.41 -23.12 -9.46
C PRO A 340 0.99 -23.52 -9.89
N ASP A 341 -0.02 -22.72 -9.54
CA ASP A 341 -1.41 -22.84 -9.99
C ASP A 341 -1.64 -22.36 -11.44
N LEU A 342 -0.66 -21.65 -12.02
CA LEU A 342 -0.70 -21.14 -13.40
C LEU A 342 0.34 -21.83 -14.28
N GLN A 343 0.27 -21.58 -15.59
CA GLN A 343 1.33 -22.00 -16.51
C GLN A 343 2.68 -21.33 -16.17
N PRO A 344 3.81 -21.98 -16.49
CA PRO A 344 5.13 -21.43 -16.18
C PRO A 344 5.35 -20.02 -16.72
N GLY A 345 6.10 -19.21 -15.96
CA GLY A 345 6.53 -17.88 -16.37
C GLY A 345 5.64 -16.73 -15.90
N PHE A 346 4.72 -16.96 -14.96
CA PHE A 346 3.89 -15.93 -14.29
C PHE A 346 4.28 -15.72 -12.81
N ASP A 347 5.46 -16.21 -12.43
CA ASP A 347 6.09 -15.96 -11.14
C ASP A 347 6.50 -14.49 -10.99
N GLY A 348 6.78 -14.10 -9.74
CA GLY A 348 7.26 -12.77 -9.39
C GLY A 348 6.17 -11.91 -8.76
N TRP A 349 6.08 -10.65 -9.16
CA TRP A 349 5.13 -9.69 -8.58
C TRP A 349 3.67 -9.98 -8.96
N GLN A 350 2.83 -10.06 -7.93
CA GLN A 350 1.40 -10.27 -8.03
C GLN A 350 0.65 -9.08 -7.43
N ALA A 351 -0.19 -8.38 -8.21
CA ALA A 351 -1.00 -7.27 -7.74
C ALA A 351 -2.21 -7.77 -6.95
N SER A 352 -2.45 -7.19 -5.77
CA SER A 352 -3.66 -7.38 -4.96
C SER A 352 -4.15 -6.03 -4.47
N ASP A 353 -5.45 -5.78 -4.61
CA ASP A 353 -6.04 -4.53 -4.15
C ASP A 353 -6.96 -4.78 -2.93
N PRO A 354 -6.58 -4.29 -1.74
CA PRO A 354 -7.41 -4.38 -0.54
C PRO A 354 -8.54 -3.34 -0.50
N THR A 355 -8.57 -2.41 -1.45
CA THR A 355 -9.60 -1.36 -1.51
C THR A 355 -10.93 -1.96 -2.00
N PRO A 356 -12.05 -1.70 -1.31
CA PRO A 356 -13.36 -2.24 -1.67
C PRO A 356 -13.97 -1.52 -2.88
N GLN A 357 -13.45 -1.81 -4.07
CA GLN A 357 -13.86 -1.22 -5.34
C GLN A 357 -14.88 -2.10 -6.07
N GLU A 358 -14.45 -3.29 -6.49
CA GLU A 358 -15.29 -4.26 -7.18
C GLU A 358 -15.39 -5.59 -6.42
N LYS A 359 -16.51 -6.30 -6.64
CA LYS A 359 -16.76 -7.59 -6.01
C LYS A 359 -16.21 -8.72 -6.88
N SER A 360 -15.21 -9.44 -6.39
CA SER A 360 -14.78 -10.72 -6.94
C SER A 360 -15.61 -11.85 -6.34
N GLU A 361 -16.33 -12.61 -7.17
CA GLU A 361 -17.20 -13.71 -6.73
C GLU A 361 -18.21 -13.29 -5.61
N GLY A 362 -18.70 -12.04 -5.67
CA GLY A 362 -19.67 -11.47 -4.73
C GLY A 362 -19.09 -10.82 -3.47
N VAL A 363 -17.76 -10.81 -3.32
CA VAL A 363 -17.05 -10.31 -2.13
C VAL A 363 -16.04 -9.23 -2.51
N PHE A 364 -15.89 -8.19 -1.68
CA PHE A 364 -14.88 -7.15 -1.84
C PHE A 364 -13.46 -7.68 -1.54
N CYS A 365 -12.88 -8.32 -2.54
CA CYS A 365 -11.49 -8.75 -2.58
C CYS A 365 -10.98 -8.69 -4.02
N CYS A 366 -9.69 -8.41 -4.19
CA CYS A 366 -9.08 -8.35 -5.52
C CYS A 366 -7.68 -8.97 -5.50
N GLY A 367 -7.39 -9.77 -6.53
CA GLY A 367 -6.11 -10.44 -6.73
C GLY A 367 -5.94 -11.72 -5.89
N PRO A 368 -4.72 -12.28 -5.85
CA PRO A 368 -3.50 -11.79 -6.53
C PRO A 368 -3.46 -12.12 -8.04
N VAL A 369 -3.07 -11.14 -8.87
CA VAL A 369 -2.89 -11.29 -10.33
C VAL A 369 -1.44 -11.06 -10.75
N PRO A 370 -0.85 -11.87 -11.65
CA PRO A 370 0.51 -11.63 -12.11
C PRO A 370 0.62 -10.34 -12.91
N LEU A 371 1.62 -9.49 -12.62
CA LEU A 371 1.87 -8.27 -13.41
C LEU A 371 2.09 -8.58 -14.90
N LYS A 372 2.76 -9.69 -15.19
CA LYS A 372 2.99 -10.14 -16.56
C LYS A 372 1.69 -10.46 -17.29
N ALA A 373 0.68 -11.00 -16.61
CA ALA A 373 -0.63 -11.25 -17.20
C ALA A 373 -1.30 -9.93 -17.60
N ILE A 374 -1.23 -8.92 -16.72
CA ILE A 374 -1.72 -7.57 -17.02
C ILE A 374 -0.96 -6.96 -18.21
N LYS A 375 0.38 -7.01 -18.20
CA LYS A 375 1.19 -6.47 -19.29
C LYS A 375 0.92 -7.11 -20.64
N GLN A 376 0.61 -8.41 -20.66
CA GLN A 376 0.39 -9.18 -21.88
C GLN A 376 -1.09 -9.26 -22.29
N GLY A 377 -2.02 -8.70 -21.52
CA GLY A 377 -3.46 -8.82 -21.77
C GLY A 377 -4.00 -10.25 -21.61
N GLU A 378 -3.39 -11.06 -20.74
CA GLU A 378 -3.89 -12.41 -20.39
C GLU A 378 -4.93 -12.31 -19.28
N LEU A 379 -6.18 -12.04 -19.69
CA LEU A 379 -7.26 -11.73 -18.75
C LEU A 379 -8.01 -12.96 -18.23
N THR A 380 -7.71 -14.15 -18.75
CA THR A 380 -8.39 -15.39 -18.34
C THR A 380 -7.89 -15.93 -17.01
N PHE A 381 -6.75 -15.43 -16.53
CA PHE A 381 -6.11 -15.93 -15.33
C PHE A 381 -6.80 -15.46 -14.06
N LYS A 382 -6.92 -16.39 -13.11
CA LYS A 382 -7.29 -16.03 -11.76
C LYS A 382 -6.12 -15.28 -11.09
N TYR A 383 -6.37 -14.20 -10.38
CA TYR A 383 -7.67 -13.62 -10.00
C TYR A 383 -7.84 -12.24 -10.62
N ASP A 384 -9.07 -11.82 -10.92
CA ASP A 384 -9.43 -10.41 -11.15
C ASP A 384 -8.63 -9.65 -12.23
N ALA A 385 -7.99 -10.37 -13.16
CA ALA A 385 -7.17 -9.79 -14.21
C ALA A 385 -7.89 -8.75 -15.10
N PRO A 386 -9.17 -8.95 -15.50
CA PRO A 386 -9.88 -7.94 -16.28
C PRO A 386 -9.99 -6.60 -15.57
N PHE A 387 -10.27 -6.61 -14.27
CA PHE A 387 -10.41 -5.40 -13.47
C PHE A 387 -9.08 -4.65 -13.40
N VAL A 388 -8.01 -5.31 -12.93
CA VAL A 388 -6.68 -4.68 -12.79
C VAL A 388 -6.12 -4.23 -14.15
N PHE A 389 -6.43 -4.93 -15.24
CA PHE A 389 -6.06 -4.50 -16.59
C PHE A 389 -6.78 -3.20 -16.97
N ALA A 390 -8.08 -3.11 -16.71
CA ALA A 390 -8.85 -1.89 -16.97
C ALA A 390 -8.28 -0.68 -16.22
N GLU A 391 -7.86 -0.85 -14.96
CA GLU A 391 -7.30 0.22 -14.13
C GLU A 391 -6.10 0.93 -14.77
N VAL A 392 -5.32 0.21 -15.59
CA VAL A 392 -4.09 0.72 -16.21
C VAL A 392 -4.17 0.91 -17.73
N ASN A 393 -5.17 0.35 -18.41
CA ASN A 393 -5.26 0.32 -19.87
C ASN A 393 -6.60 0.80 -20.46
N ALA A 394 -7.62 1.14 -19.66
CA ALA A 394 -8.92 1.53 -20.20
C ALA A 394 -8.88 2.79 -21.10
N ASP A 395 -9.61 2.76 -22.21
CA ASP A 395 -9.81 3.92 -23.07
C ASP A 395 -10.79 4.90 -22.42
N VAL A 396 -10.52 6.20 -22.49
CA VAL A 396 -11.43 7.22 -21.95
C VAL A 396 -12.10 7.98 -23.09
N LEU A 397 -13.41 7.79 -23.24
CA LEU A 397 -14.23 8.55 -24.18
C LEU A 397 -15.01 9.62 -23.42
N THR A 398 -14.87 10.88 -23.84
CA THR A 398 -15.58 11.99 -23.19
C THR A 398 -16.69 12.55 -24.07
N TYR A 399 -17.84 12.78 -23.47
CA TYR A 399 -19.04 13.31 -24.11
C TYR A 399 -19.60 14.49 -23.32
N THR A 400 -20.07 15.53 -24.01
CA THR A 400 -20.88 16.60 -23.41
C THR A 400 -22.33 16.19 -23.43
N ARG A 401 -23.00 16.23 -22.28
CA ARG A 401 -24.45 16.08 -22.14
C ARG A 401 -25.09 17.46 -21.97
N HIS A 402 -25.83 17.87 -22.98
CA HIS A 402 -26.54 19.14 -23.02
C HIS A 402 -27.82 19.10 -22.17
N LYS A 403 -28.36 20.28 -21.83
CA LYS A 403 -29.58 20.40 -21.02
C LYS A 403 -30.83 19.83 -21.70
N ASP A 404 -30.83 19.78 -23.02
CA ASP A 404 -31.88 19.20 -23.86
C ASP A 404 -31.78 17.66 -23.99
N GLY A 405 -30.78 17.04 -23.35
CA GLY A 405 -30.52 15.60 -23.40
C GLY A 405 -29.64 15.16 -24.57
N LYS A 406 -29.25 16.05 -25.49
CA LYS A 406 -28.33 15.73 -26.58
C LYS A 406 -26.94 15.38 -26.02
N VAL A 407 -26.29 14.41 -26.63
CA VAL A 407 -24.92 14.00 -26.31
C VAL A 407 -24.01 14.29 -27.50
N THR A 408 -22.93 15.02 -27.27
CA THR A 408 -21.95 15.39 -28.29
C THR A 408 -20.57 14.90 -27.87
N LYS A 409 -19.85 14.24 -28.77
CA LYS A 409 -18.50 13.75 -28.47
C LYS A 409 -17.53 14.92 -28.32
N VAL A 410 -16.63 14.83 -27.35
CA VAL A 410 -15.63 15.84 -27.05
C VAL A 410 -14.25 15.34 -27.47
N ILE A 411 -13.47 16.21 -28.11
CA ILE A 411 -12.08 15.96 -28.44
C ILE A 411 -11.25 16.16 -27.16
N HIS A 412 -10.85 15.05 -26.55
CA HIS A 412 -10.05 15.02 -25.33
C HIS A 412 -9.13 13.79 -25.35
N SER A 413 -7.83 13.99 -25.14
CA SER A 413 -6.90 12.89 -24.90
C SER A 413 -6.69 12.73 -23.39
N THR A 414 -7.10 11.58 -22.85
CA THR A 414 -6.71 11.11 -21.53
C THR A 414 -6.19 9.70 -21.65
N SER A 415 -4.98 9.47 -21.14
CA SER A 415 -4.42 8.13 -20.95
C SER A 415 -4.47 7.80 -19.46
N VAL A 416 -5.01 6.64 -19.13
CA VAL A 416 -5.05 6.07 -17.77
C VAL A 416 -3.78 5.25 -17.50
N GLY A 417 -3.55 4.89 -16.25
CA GLY A 417 -2.42 4.01 -15.94
C GLY A 417 -1.06 4.68 -16.06
N ARG A 418 -0.88 5.89 -15.53
CA ARG A 418 0.33 6.71 -15.72
C ARG A 418 1.22 6.74 -14.49
N THR A 419 2.53 6.89 -14.72
CA THR A 419 3.54 7.13 -13.68
C THR A 419 3.40 6.15 -12.51
N ILE A 420 3.20 4.86 -12.81
CA ILE A 420 2.98 3.84 -11.78
C ILE A 420 4.24 3.76 -10.92
N SER A 421 4.09 4.03 -9.64
CA SER A 421 5.20 4.39 -8.76
C SER A 421 5.27 3.51 -7.52
N THR A 422 6.50 3.21 -7.10
CA THR A 422 6.79 2.60 -5.81
C THR A 422 8.08 3.18 -5.22
N LYS A 423 8.37 2.90 -3.95
CA LYS A 423 9.62 3.30 -3.32
C LYS A 423 10.75 2.41 -3.86
N SER A 424 11.85 3.02 -4.27
CA SER A 424 13.04 2.29 -4.70
C SER A 424 13.68 1.51 -3.54
N VAL A 425 14.27 0.38 -3.88
CA VAL A 425 15.07 -0.43 -2.95
C VAL A 425 16.19 0.42 -2.34
N GLY A 426 16.30 0.41 -1.01
CA GLY A 426 17.41 1.01 -0.27
C GLY A 426 17.47 2.54 -0.26
N THR A 427 16.57 3.24 -0.97
CA THR A 427 16.56 4.70 -1.07
C THR A 427 15.16 5.28 -0.91
N ASP A 428 15.07 6.59 -0.67
CA ASP A 428 13.80 7.33 -0.60
C ASP A 428 13.35 7.86 -1.98
N ARG A 429 13.95 7.39 -3.07
CA ARG A 429 13.60 7.80 -4.42
C ARG A 429 12.38 7.05 -4.93
N ARG A 430 11.74 7.66 -5.93
CA ARG A 430 10.65 7.05 -6.69
C ARG A 430 11.22 6.13 -7.75
N GLU A 431 10.70 4.91 -7.79
CA GLU A 431 10.87 3.99 -8.91
C GLU A 431 9.63 4.04 -9.79
N ASP A 432 9.82 4.23 -11.10
CA ASP A 432 8.74 4.13 -12.08
C ASP A 432 8.65 2.70 -12.62
N ILE A 433 7.54 2.04 -12.34
CA ILE A 433 7.28 0.66 -12.74
C ILE A 433 6.16 0.55 -13.78
N THR A 434 5.80 1.65 -14.46
CA THR A 434 4.75 1.65 -15.51
C THR A 434 5.02 0.59 -16.58
N HIS A 435 6.30 0.44 -16.94
CA HIS A 435 6.77 -0.53 -17.92
C HIS A 435 6.58 -2.00 -17.50
N LEU A 436 6.28 -2.29 -16.23
CA LEU A 436 5.94 -3.63 -15.75
C LEU A 436 4.46 -3.97 -15.95
N TYR A 437 3.60 -2.96 -16.06
CA TYR A 437 2.15 -3.12 -16.23
C TYR A 437 1.68 -3.00 -17.67
N LYS A 438 2.36 -2.20 -18.49
CA LYS A 438 1.97 -1.99 -19.89
C LYS A 438 3.18 -1.75 -20.79
N TYR A 439 3.00 -2.07 -22.07
CA TYR A 439 3.98 -1.73 -23.11
C TYR A 439 3.91 -0.24 -23.46
N PRO A 440 4.95 0.33 -24.10
CA PRO A 440 4.91 1.72 -24.55
C PRO A 440 3.72 1.98 -25.49
N GLU A 441 3.04 3.11 -25.26
CA GLU A 441 1.90 3.52 -26.10
C GLU A 441 2.32 3.65 -27.58
N GLY A 442 1.51 3.07 -28.47
CA GLY A 442 1.74 3.01 -29.91
C GLY A 442 2.59 1.82 -30.40
N SER A 443 3.11 0.96 -29.50
CA SER A 443 3.97 -0.17 -29.89
C SER A 443 3.20 -1.35 -30.50
N SER A 444 3.91 -2.26 -31.17
CA SER A 444 3.31 -3.52 -31.68
C SER A 444 2.83 -4.44 -30.57
N GLU A 445 3.60 -4.51 -29.49
CA GLU A 445 3.36 -5.36 -28.32
C GLU A 445 2.17 -4.86 -27.51
N GLU A 446 2.02 -3.54 -27.37
CA GLU A 446 0.80 -2.94 -26.83
C GLU A 446 -0.42 -3.41 -27.65
N ARG A 447 -0.38 -3.26 -28.97
CA ARG A 447 -1.48 -3.67 -29.85
C ARG A 447 -1.81 -5.16 -29.73
N GLU A 448 -0.80 -6.01 -29.58
CA GLU A 448 -0.99 -7.44 -29.38
C GLU A 448 -1.64 -7.75 -28.02
N ALA A 449 -1.18 -7.11 -26.95
CA ALA A 449 -1.77 -7.25 -25.62
C ALA A 449 -3.25 -6.82 -25.60
N PHE A 450 -3.59 -5.68 -26.23
CA PHE A 450 -4.98 -5.24 -26.33
C PHE A 450 -5.85 -6.17 -27.19
N LYS A 451 -5.32 -6.70 -28.30
CA LYS A 451 -6.04 -7.71 -29.09
C LYS A 451 -6.31 -8.96 -28.27
N LYS A 452 -5.34 -9.40 -27.47
CA LYS A 452 -5.47 -10.57 -26.60
C LYS A 452 -6.52 -10.36 -25.51
N ALA A 453 -6.60 -9.14 -24.98
CA ALA A 453 -7.62 -8.71 -24.03
C ALA A 453 -9.03 -8.51 -24.65
N ASP A 454 -9.23 -8.83 -25.94
CA ASP A 454 -10.43 -8.50 -26.74
C ASP A 454 -10.82 -7.01 -26.67
N HIS A 455 -9.82 -6.14 -26.47
CA HIS A 455 -10.05 -4.71 -26.44
C HIS A 455 -10.18 -4.16 -27.86
N LYS A 456 -11.33 -3.60 -28.17
CA LYS A 456 -11.61 -2.96 -29.46
C LYS A 456 -11.02 -1.55 -29.52
N ASN A 457 -9.75 -1.38 -29.16
CA ASN A 457 -8.93 -0.16 -29.13
C ASN A 457 -9.55 1.04 -29.89
N LYS A 458 -10.53 1.72 -29.26
CA LYS A 458 -11.51 2.60 -29.95
C LYS A 458 -10.92 3.98 -30.21
N LEU A 459 -9.80 4.29 -29.56
CA LEU A 459 -9.07 5.54 -29.73
C LEU A 459 -8.21 5.54 -31.00
N LEU A 460 -7.65 4.41 -31.43
CA LEU A 460 -6.84 4.32 -32.67
C LEU A 460 -7.65 4.37 -33.97
N GLN A 461 -8.96 4.05 -33.91
CA GLN A 461 -9.87 4.25 -35.07
C GLN A 461 -10.21 5.72 -35.31
N GLN A 462 -9.79 6.61 -34.41
CA GLN A 462 -9.98 8.04 -34.50
C GLN A 462 -8.68 8.59 -35.09
N GLY A 463 -8.67 8.88 -36.39
CA GLY A 463 -7.51 9.46 -37.08
C GLY A 463 -6.97 10.70 -36.36
N SER A 464 -5.74 11.11 -36.71
CA SER A 464 -5.06 12.26 -36.12
C SER A 464 -6.03 13.44 -35.93
N THR A 465 -6.19 13.91 -34.69
CA THR A 465 -7.03 15.07 -34.37
C THR A 465 -6.44 16.31 -35.04
N SER A 466 -6.84 16.58 -36.28
CA SER A 466 -6.62 17.86 -36.93
C SER A 466 -7.56 18.89 -36.30
N GLY A 467 -7.01 20.01 -35.82
CA GLY A 467 -7.81 21.05 -35.17
C GLY A 467 -7.03 21.86 -34.14
N LEU A 468 -7.75 22.39 -33.14
CA LEU A 468 -7.17 23.17 -32.05
C LEU A 468 -6.53 22.25 -31.00
N ARG A 469 -5.32 22.58 -30.55
CA ARG A 469 -4.65 21.92 -29.43
C ARG A 469 -4.79 22.75 -28.16
N LEU A 470 -5.22 22.10 -27.08
CA LEU A 470 -5.38 22.74 -25.78
C LEU A 470 -4.39 22.16 -24.78
N LYS A 471 -3.77 23.02 -23.97
CA LYS A 471 -2.91 22.62 -22.86
C LYS A 471 -3.10 23.55 -21.67
N ILE A 472 -3.32 23.00 -20.48
CA ILE A 472 -3.34 23.80 -19.25
C ILE A 472 -1.92 23.84 -18.65
N THR A 473 -1.36 25.03 -18.51
CA THR A 473 -0.08 25.28 -17.83
C THR A 473 -0.32 26.01 -16.50
N VAL A 474 0.65 25.91 -15.60
CA VAL A 474 0.54 26.47 -14.25
C VAL A 474 1.77 27.30 -13.92
N SER A 475 1.61 28.24 -12.99
CA SER A 475 2.73 29.00 -12.41
C SER A 475 3.67 28.08 -11.62
N LYS A 476 4.94 28.48 -11.46
CA LYS A 476 5.96 27.66 -10.78
C LYS A 476 5.72 27.45 -9.28
N GLU A 477 5.11 28.44 -8.62
CA GLU A 477 4.83 28.36 -7.18
C GLU A 477 3.32 28.30 -6.94
N MET A 478 2.85 27.17 -6.43
CA MET A 478 1.44 26.94 -6.08
C MET A 478 1.37 26.38 -4.67
N ARG A 479 1.48 27.27 -3.68
CA ARG A 479 1.44 26.93 -2.26
C ARG A 479 0.05 27.20 -1.69
N LYS A 480 -0.39 26.35 -0.76
CA LYS A 480 -1.60 26.60 0.02
C LYS A 480 -1.44 27.91 0.78
N GLY A 481 -2.39 28.84 0.63
CA GLY A 481 -2.33 30.17 1.24
C GLY A 481 -1.98 31.31 0.28
N CYS A 482 -1.55 31.01 -0.95
CA CYS A 482 -1.13 32.02 -1.92
C CYS A 482 -2.10 32.14 -3.10
N ASP A 483 -2.21 33.35 -3.66
CA ASP A 483 -2.89 33.53 -4.94
C ASP A 483 -1.95 33.15 -6.09
N PHE A 484 -2.45 32.44 -7.11
CA PHE A 484 -1.65 32.03 -8.26
C PHE A 484 -2.46 32.00 -9.55
N ASP A 485 -1.77 31.98 -10.69
CA ASP A 485 -2.38 31.93 -12.02
C ASP A 485 -2.20 30.57 -12.68
N VAL A 486 -3.25 30.15 -13.37
CA VAL A 486 -3.24 29.01 -14.28
C VAL A 486 -3.58 29.51 -15.68
N PHE A 487 -3.02 28.87 -16.70
CA PHE A 487 -3.13 29.35 -18.07
C PHE A 487 -3.64 28.24 -18.98
N LEU A 488 -4.58 28.57 -19.86
CA LEU A 488 -4.90 27.74 -21.01
C LEU A 488 -4.10 28.24 -22.20
N VAL A 489 -3.34 27.36 -22.83
CA VAL A 489 -2.72 27.57 -24.14
C VAL A 489 -3.61 26.92 -25.19
N VAL A 490 -4.05 27.72 -26.16
CA VAL A 490 -4.83 27.28 -27.33
C VAL A 490 -3.96 27.50 -28.57
N ALA A 491 -3.52 26.43 -29.20
CA ALA A 491 -2.76 26.48 -30.44
C ALA A 491 -3.67 26.17 -31.63
N ASN A 492 -3.64 27.03 -32.65
CA ASN A 492 -4.40 26.83 -33.89
C ASN A 492 -3.47 26.42 -35.03
N ASP A 493 -3.43 25.11 -35.32
CA ASP A 493 -2.63 24.59 -36.44
C ASP A 493 -3.41 24.61 -37.77
N MET A 494 -4.60 25.22 -37.81
CA MET A 494 -5.46 25.30 -39.00
C MET A 494 -5.16 26.58 -39.80
N PRO A 495 -5.44 26.59 -41.13
CA PRO A 495 -5.16 27.75 -41.98
C PRO A 495 -6.10 28.94 -41.74
N ASP A 496 -7.22 28.73 -41.04
CA ASP A 496 -8.25 29.73 -40.81
C ASP A 496 -8.27 30.22 -39.35
N THR A 497 -8.59 31.51 -39.16
CA THR A 497 -8.86 32.07 -37.83
C THR A 497 -10.09 31.37 -37.22
N LYS A 498 -9.94 30.88 -36.00
CA LYS A 498 -11.03 30.25 -35.26
C LYS A 498 -11.67 31.22 -34.28
N LEU A 499 -13.00 31.33 -34.33
CA LEU A 499 -13.79 32.05 -33.34
C LEU A 499 -14.46 31.02 -32.42
N CYS A 500 -14.10 31.07 -31.15
CA CYS A 500 -14.49 30.07 -30.17
C CYS A 500 -15.15 30.69 -28.93
N ARG A 501 -15.99 29.92 -28.25
CA ARG A 501 -16.34 30.15 -26.85
C ARG A 501 -15.40 29.35 -25.96
N LEU A 502 -14.81 29.99 -24.96
CA LEU A 502 -14.01 29.34 -23.94
C LEU A 502 -14.70 29.43 -22.58
N MET A 503 -15.00 28.28 -22.00
CA MET A 503 -15.36 28.14 -20.59
C MET A 503 -14.17 27.60 -19.81
N PHE A 504 -13.61 28.42 -18.92
CA PHE A 504 -12.43 28.09 -18.14
C PHE A 504 -12.75 28.19 -16.65
N CYS A 505 -12.74 27.07 -15.95
CA CYS A 505 -13.22 26.99 -14.58
C CYS A 505 -12.34 26.08 -13.71
N SER A 506 -12.44 26.26 -12.41
CA SER A 506 -11.71 25.48 -11.41
C SER A 506 -12.59 25.19 -10.22
N ARG A 507 -12.44 23.99 -9.65
CA ARG A 507 -13.18 23.53 -8.46
C ARG A 507 -12.23 22.79 -7.54
N ALA A 508 -12.48 22.88 -6.24
CA ALA A 508 -11.87 21.94 -5.32
C ALA A 508 -12.25 20.51 -5.71
N THR A 509 -11.34 19.55 -5.52
CA THR A 509 -11.60 18.14 -5.79
C THR A 509 -10.94 17.29 -4.72
N SER A 510 -11.56 16.18 -4.35
CA SER A 510 -10.87 15.11 -3.63
C SER A 510 -10.01 14.28 -4.60
N TYR A 511 -9.13 13.44 -4.06
CA TYR A 511 -8.26 12.59 -4.89
C TYR A 511 -9.02 11.55 -5.74
N ASN A 512 -10.16 11.04 -5.27
CA ASN A 512 -11.00 10.12 -6.05
C ASN A 512 -11.91 10.84 -7.07
N GLY A 513 -11.78 12.16 -7.21
CA GLY A 513 -12.43 12.94 -8.25
C GLY A 513 -13.81 13.51 -7.88
N ILE A 514 -14.22 13.45 -6.61
CA ILE A 514 -15.44 14.12 -6.12
C ILE A 514 -15.20 15.62 -6.14
N LEU A 515 -16.13 16.36 -6.75
CA LEU A 515 -16.01 17.80 -6.93
C LEU A 515 -16.63 18.57 -5.77
N GLY A 516 -15.84 19.50 -5.23
CA GLY A 516 -16.25 20.52 -4.28
C GLY A 516 -16.78 21.79 -4.96
N LYS A 517 -16.65 22.93 -4.29
CA LYS A 517 -17.15 24.23 -4.75
C LYS A 517 -16.21 24.89 -5.78
N ASP A 518 -16.73 25.89 -6.49
CA ASP A 518 -16.00 26.67 -7.49
C ASP A 518 -14.90 27.54 -6.85
N CYS A 519 -13.70 27.49 -7.43
CA CYS A 519 -12.53 28.25 -6.99
C CYS A 519 -12.23 29.45 -7.91
N GLY A 520 -12.69 29.38 -9.17
CA GLY A 520 -12.42 30.39 -10.19
C GLY A 520 -13.13 30.04 -11.49
N TYR A 521 -13.60 31.06 -12.21
CA TYR A 521 -14.42 30.89 -13.42
C TYR A 521 -14.20 32.06 -14.39
N LYS A 522 -14.17 31.75 -15.69
CA LYS A 522 -14.06 32.69 -16.79
C LYS A 522 -14.82 32.14 -18.01
N ASP A 523 -15.71 32.95 -18.60
CA ASP A 523 -16.44 32.63 -19.83
C ASP A 523 -16.11 33.69 -20.88
N LEU A 524 -15.41 33.29 -21.94
CA LEU A 524 -15.06 34.15 -23.06
C LEU A 524 -15.89 33.72 -24.26
N LEU A 525 -16.90 34.51 -24.61
CA LEU A 525 -17.80 34.21 -25.71
C LEU A 525 -17.15 34.36 -27.09
N ASN A 526 -16.13 35.21 -27.21
CA ASN A 526 -15.53 35.59 -28.49
C ASN A 526 -14.00 35.49 -28.44
N LEU A 527 -13.47 34.28 -28.23
CA LEU A 527 -12.03 34.02 -28.29
C LEU A 527 -11.62 33.80 -29.75
N GLN A 528 -10.89 34.74 -30.33
CA GLN A 528 -10.29 34.59 -31.66
C GLN A 528 -8.88 34.02 -31.53
N VAL A 529 -8.56 33.00 -32.33
CA VAL A 529 -7.22 32.41 -32.44
C VAL A 529 -6.83 32.37 -33.92
N ALA A 530 -5.84 33.17 -34.30
CA ALA A 530 -5.36 33.30 -35.67
C ALA A 530 -4.63 32.02 -36.15
N PRO A 531 -4.46 31.81 -37.46
CA PRO A 531 -3.69 30.69 -38.00
C PRO A 531 -2.26 30.70 -37.46
N GLY A 532 -1.81 29.57 -36.92
CA GLY A 532 -0.48 29.42 -36.31
C GLY A 532 -0.29 30.15 -34.97
N GLU A 533 -1.32 30.81 -34.43
CA GLU A 533 -1.24 31.49 -33.11
C GLU A 533 -1.30 30.46 -31.97
N GLU A 534 -0.42 30.64 -30.98
CA GLU A 534 -0.59 30.05 -29.65
C GLU A 534 -1.08 31.12 -28.68
N LYS A 535 -2.38 31.06 -28.35
CA LYS A 535 -3.03 32.06 -27.50
C LYS A 535 -3.08 31.59 -26.05
N GLN A 536 -2.63 32.44 -25.13
CA GLN A 536 -2.64 32.16 -23.70
C GLN A 536 -3.77 32.91 -22.98
N VAL A 537 -4.61 32.18 -22.25
CA VAL A 537 -5.72 32.76 -21.46
C VAL A 537 -5.48 32.48 -19.96
N PRO A 538 -5.29 33.51 -19.12
CA PRO A 538 -5.09 33.33 -17.68
C PRO A 538 -6.41 33.17 -16.91
N LEU A 539 -6.36 32.40 -15.83
CA LEU A 539 -7.36 32.29 -14.77
C LEU A 539 -6.66 32.42 -13.41
N ARG A 540 -6.98 33.51 -12.69
CA ARG A 540 -6.45 33.79 -11.35
C ARG A 540 -7.23 33.00 -10.30
N LEU A 541 -6.50 32.27 -9.45
CA LEU A 541 -7.05 31.55 -8.30
C LEU A 541 -6.63 32.28 -7.02
N ASN A 542 -7.61 32.85 -6.32
CA ASN A 542 -7.38 33.59 -5.08
C ASN A 542 -7.64 32.68 -3.87
N TYR A 543 -6.76 32.73 -2.86
CA TYR A 543 -6.88 31.95 -1.63
C TYR A 543 -8.21 32.19 -0.92
N CYS A 544 -8.72 33.43 -0.93
CA CYS A 544 -10.03 33.75 -0.35
C CYS A 544 -11.20 33.01 -1.02
N LYS A 545 -11.04 32.50 -2.25
CA LYS A 545 -12.05 31.72 -2.96
C LYS A 545 -11.87 30.22 -2.80
N TYR A 546 -10.64 29.72 -2.81
CA TYR A 546 -10.39 28.27 -2.78
C TYR A 546 -10.10 27.75 -1.36
N GLY A 547 -9.61 28.57 -0.44
CA GLY A 547 -9.06 28.14 0.85
C GLY A 547 -10.04 27.38 1.74
N ALA A 548 -11.31 27.79 1.77
CA ALA A 548 -12.37 27.11 2.51
C ALA A 548 -13.03 25.93 1.75
N ASN A 549 -12.67 25.74 0.48
CA ASN A 549 -13.30 24.77 -0.42
C ASN A 549 -12.42 23.54 -0.69
N ILE A 550 -11.09 23.69 -0.62
CA ILE A 550 -10.14 22.59 -0.83
C ILE A 550 -10.23 21.54 0.27
N THR A 551 -10.10 20.28 -0.11
CA THR A 551 -10.03 19.14 0.83
C THR A 551 -8.63 19.03 1.43
N GLU A 552 -8.46 18.08 2.34
CA GLU A 552 -7.14 17.72 2.90
C GLU A 552 -6.16 17.20 1.83
N ASP A 553 -6.65 16.79 0.66
CA ASP A 553 -5.81 16.38 -0.48
C ASP A 553 -5.07 17.56 -1.14
N ASN A 554 -5.46 18.81 -0.83
CA ASN A 554 -4.91 20.02 -1.43
C ASN A 554 -5.01 20.04 -2.98
N LEU A 555 -6.08 19.48 -3.54
CA LEU A 555 -6.28 19.38 -4.98
C LEU A 555 -7.30 20.39 -5.53
N ILE A 556 -6.96 20.99 -6.67
CA ILE A 556 -7.87 21.84 -7.46
C ILE A 556 -7.95 21.28 -8.88
N ARG A 557 -9.16 20.94 -9.33
CA ARG A 557 -9.40 20.54 -10.70
C ARG A 557 -9.67 21.76 -11.57
N VAL A 558 -8.88 21.92 -12.63
CA VAL A 558 -9.04 22.97 -13.63
C VAL A 558 -9.55 22.34 -14.93
N VAL A 559 -10.57 22.97 -15.51
CA VAL A 559 -11.27 22.50 -16.72
C VAL A 559 -11.41 23.65 -17.70
N ALA A 560 -10.98 23.43 -18.94
CA ALA A 560 -11.21 24.30 -20.08
C ALA A 560 -12.02 23.57 -21.15
N LEU A 561 -13.22 24.05 -21.43
CA LEU A 561 -14.08 23.59 -22.52
C LEU A 561 -14.12 24.68 -23.59
N LEU A 562 -13.60 24.37 -24.78
CA LEU A 562 -13.54 25.27 -25.92
C LEU A 562 -14.52 24.76 -26.99
N THR A 563 -15.41 25.62 -27.46
CA THR A 563 -16.35 25.32 -28.55
C THR A 563 -16.02 26.16 -29.76
N ASP A 564 -15.63 25.54 -30.87
CA ASP A 564 -15.44 26.22 -32.15
C ASP A 564 -16.81 26.47 -32.80
N TYR A 565 -17.12 27.74 -33.09
CA TYR A 565 -18.41 28.08 -33.67
C TYR A 565 -18.60 27.64 -35.11
N SER A 566 -17.51 27.43 -35.86
CA SER A 566 -17.52 27.12 -37.29
C SER A 566 -18.00 25.70 -37.59
N ASN A 567 -17.46 24.71 -36.88
CA ASN A 567 -17.77 23.29 -37.03
C ASN A 567 -18.59 22.71 -35.86
N LYS A 568 -18.76 23.47 -34.77
CA LYS A 568 -19.37 23.01 -33.50
C LYS A 568 -18.56 21.96 -32.75
N ASP A 569 -17.27 21.80 -33.08
CA ASP A 569 -16.39 20.89 -32.37
C ASP A 569 -16.14 21.41 -30.95
N MET A 570 -16.09 20.46 -30.01
CA MET A 570 -15.82 20.74 -28.60
C MET A 570 -14.48 20.12 -28.21
N TYR A 571 -13.58 20.94 -27.68
CA TYR A 571 -12.27 20.53 -27.19
C TYR A 571 -12.24 20.69 -25.68
N LEU A 572 -11.69 19.69 -24.98
CA LEU A 572 -11.59 19.70 -23.52
C LEU A 572 -10.14 19.53 -23.09
N ALA A 573 -9.70 20.38 -22.16
CA ALA A 573 -8.49 20.17 -21.38
C ALA A 573 -8.84 20.12 -19.90
N VAL A 574 -8.28 19.14 -19.21
CA VAL A 574 -8.46 18.96 -17.76
C VAL A 574 -7.09 18.82 -17.13
N ARG A 575 -6.86 19.50 -16.01
CA ARG A 575 -5.65 19.36 -15.21
C ARG A 575 -6.01 19.42 -13.74
N THR A 576 -5.47 18.50 -12.95
CA THR A 576 -5.54 18.56 -11.50
C THR A 576 -4.26 19.19 -10.98
N ILE A 577 -4.41 20.18 -10.13
CA ILE A 577 -3.34 20.94 -9.48
C ILE A 577 -3.19 20.42 -8.07
N VAL A 578 -1.95 20.19 -7.65
CA VAL A 578 -1.59 19.91 -6.26
C VAL A 578 -1.01 21.18 -5.66
N LEU A 579 -1.53 21.61 -4.51
CA LEU A 579 -0.93 22.70 -3.75
C LEU A 579 0.13 22.16 -2.81
N ASP A 580 1.30 22.79 -2.81
CA ASP A 580 2.39 22.41 -1.93
C ASP A 580 2.04 22.76 -0.47
N ASP A 581 2.26 21.80 0.42
CA ASP A 581 2.28 22.00 1.85
C ASP A 581 3.61 22.67 2.29
N PRO A 582 3.63 23.39 3.42
CA PRO A 582 4.87 23.97 3.95
C PRO A 582 5.85 22.89 4.41
N GLU A 583 7.14 23.17 4.25
CA GLU A 583 8.19 22.27 4.73
C GLU A 583 8.20 22.16 6.25
N ILE A 584 8.26 20.93 6.77
CA ILE A 584 8.59 20.65 8.18
C ILE A 584 10.10 20.44 8.29
N LYS A 585 10.78 21.35 8.98
CA LYS A 585 12.20 21.24 9.29
C LYS A 585 12.39 20.41 10.56
N ILE A 586 13.18 19.34 10.46
CA ILE A 586 13.43 18.40 11.56
C ILE A 586 14.93 18.34 11.85
N ARG A 587 15.32 18.74 13.06
CA ARG A 587 16.70 18.67 13.55
C ARG A 587 16.80 17.73 14.74
N VAL A 588 17.53 16.64 14.59
CA VAL A 588 17.83 15.71 15.69
C VAL A 588 19.03 16.23 16.48
N LEU A 589 18.88 16.30 17.79
CA LEU A 589 19.86 16.76 18.76
C LEU A 589 20.31 15.59 19.65
N GLY A 590 21.59 15.62 20.01
CA GLY A 590 22.24 14.52 20.72
C GLY A 590 22.93 13.56 19.76
N GLU A 591 23.72 12.65 20.32
CA GLU A 591 24.41 11.62 19.55
C GLU A 591 23.49 10.40 19.38
N PRO A 592 23.08 10.06 18.15
CA PRO A 592 22.11 9.00 17.90
C PRO A 592 22.71 7.62 18.20
N LYS A 593 22.38 7.07 19.37
CA LYS A 593 22.82 5.75 19.86
C LYS A 593 21.67 4.98 20.47
N VAL A 594 21.75 3.65 20.42
CA VAL A 594 20.75 2.76 21.04
C VAL A 594 20.65 3.06 22.54
N ASN A 595 19.41 3.05 23.05
CA ASN A 595 19.05 3.29 24.45
C ASN A 595 19.48 4.67 25.01
N ARG A 596 19.81 5.62 24.13
CA ARG A 596 20.15 7.00 24.51
C ARG A 596 19.02 7.94 24.13
N LYS A 597 18.57 8.75 25.09
CA LYS A 597 17.54 9.77 24.87
C LYS A 597 18.03 10.83 23.86
N LEU A 598 17.26 11.04 22.81
CA LEU A 598 17.44 12.06 21.78
C LEU A 598 16.34 13.12 21.87
N ALA A 599 16.58 14.25 21.22
CA ALA A 599 15.54 15.26 21.00
C ALA A 599 15.40 15.60 19.52
N ALA A 600 14.19 15.78 19.02
CA ALA A 600 13.91 16.36 17.72
C ALA A 600 13.35 17.77 17.91
N GLU A 601 14.02 18.77 17.35
CA GLU A 601 13.46 20.10 17.17
C GLU A 601 12.75 20.15 15.82
N ILE A 602 11.47 20.47 15.88
CA ILE A 602 10.57 20.42 14.73
C ILE A 602 10.02 21.83 14.53
N THR A 603 10.08 22.33 13.29
CA THR A 603 9.65 23.69 12.96
C THR A 603 8.93 23.72 11.63
N MET A 604 7.85 24.48 11.54
CA MET A 604 7.08 24.71 10.32
C MET A 604 6.57 26.16 10.31
N GLN A 605 6.73 26.85 9.20
CA GLN A 605 6.31 28.24 9.04
C GLN A 605 4.87 28.28 8.55
N ASN A 606 3.99 29.07 9.20
CA ASN A 606 2.62 29.26 8.75
C ASN A 606 2.58 29.97 7.37
N PRO A 607 2.16 29.28 6.29
CA PRO A 607 2.10 29.85 4.95
C PRO A 607 0.78 30.60 4.69
N LEU A 608 -0.21 30.48 5.59
CA LEU A 608 -1.53 31.07 5.40
C LEU A 608 -1.53 32.55 5.78
N PRO A 609 -2.39 33.37 5.15
CA PRO A 609 -2.67 34.73 5.61
C PRO A 609 -3.50 34.76 6.90
N ASP A 610 -3.95 33.59 7.37
CA ASP A 610 -4.74 33.39 8.57
C ASP A 610 -3.90 32.89 9.77
N GLN A 611 -4.39 33.17 10.98
CA GLN A 611 -3.89 32.54 12.20
C GLN A 611 -4.24 31.04 12.24
N LEU A 612 -3.30 30.23 12.73
CA LEU A 612 -3.49 28.80 13.03
C LEU A 612 -3.70 28.61 14.53
N ASP A 613 -4.78 27.91 14.89
CA ASP A 613 -5.12 27.56 16.26
C ASP A 613 -5.01 26.04 16.45
N ASN A 614 -4.95 25.59 17.71
CA ASN A 614 -4.86 24.17 18.08
C ASN A 614 -3.71 23.41 17.40
N CYS A 615 -2.61 24.11 17.13
CA CYS A 615 -1.43 23.57 16.47
C CYS A 615 -0.83 22.40 17.27
N CYS A 616 -0.55 21.29 16.61
CA CYS A 616 0.18 20.18 17.20
C CYS A 616 1.11 19.51 16.20
N PHE A 617 2.19 18.94 16.73
CA PHE A 617 3.04 18.01 16.00
C PHE A 617 2.88 16.61 16.59
N SER A 618 2.72 15.62 15.73
CA SER A 618 2.72 14.21 16.10
C SER A 618 3.90 13.52 15.45
N VAL A 619 4.64 12.72 16.22
CA VAL A 619 5.88 12.07 15.82
C VAL A 619 5.80 10.58 16.08
N GLU A 620 6.23 9.79 15.11
CA GLU A 620 6.29 8.34 15.19
C GLU A 620 7.51 7.82 14.42
N GLY A 621 8.01 6.64 14.77
CA GLY A 621 9.03 5.95 14.00
C GLY A 621 9.38 4.61 14.63
N ALA A 622 9.46 3.57 13.79
CA ALA A 622 9.73 2.22 14.24
C ALA A 622 11.09 2.14 14.94
N ASN A 623 11.14 1.52 16.12
CA ASN A 623 12.31 1.46 17.00
C ASN A 623 12.89 2.83 17.43
N LEU A 624 12.18 3.94 17.20
CA LEU A 624 12.55 5.28 17.67
C LEU A 624 11.66 5.73 18.83
N THR A 625 10.38 5.41 18.74
CA THR A 625 9.32 5.93 19.64
C THR A 625 8.64 4.82 20.47
N GLY A 626 9.11 3.57 20.36
CA GLY A 626 8.58 2.42 21.10
C GLY A 626 7.13 2.08 20.75
N GLY A 627 6.79 2.13 19.45
CA GLY A 627 5.45 1.82 18.94
C GLY A 627 4.36 2.83 19.30
N LYS A 628 4.73 4.03 19.77
CA LYS A 628 3.79 5.06 20.24
C LYS A 628 3.93 6.36 19.47
N THR A 629 2.79 6.98 19.15
CA THR A 629 2.76 8.35 18.68
C THR A 629 3.03 9.32 19.84
N ILE A 630 3.97 10.23 19.66
CA ILE A 630 4.25 11.32 20.61
C ILE A 630 3.66 12.61 20.02
N THR A 631 2.65 13.18 20.70
CA THR A 631 1.98 14.40 20.25
C THR A 631 2.29 15.57 21.18
N GLU A 632 2.87 16.63 20.63
CA GLU A 632 3.13 17.89 21.33
C GLU A 632 2.21 18.99 20.79
N ARG A 633 1.42 19.60 21.68
CA ARG A 633 0.52 20.71 21.36
C ARG A 633 1.20 22.04 21.67
N LEU A 634 1.04 23.02 20.80
CA LEU A 634 1.49 24.38 21.06
C LEU A 634 0.50 25.07 21.99
N GLY A 635 1.01 25.77 23.00
CA GLY A 635 0.19 26.52 23.97
C GLY A 635 -0.33 27.87 23.43
N SER A 636 0.09 28.27 22.23
CA SER A 636 -0.30 29.53 21.59
C SER A 636 -0.62 29.32 20.12
N SER A 637 -1.49 30.18 19.59
CA SER A 637 -1.76 30.26 18.16
C SER A 637 -0.54 30.76 17.38
N VAL A 638 -0.49 30.43 16.09
CA VAL A 638 0.64 30.78 15.20
C VAL A 638 0.13 31.74 14.13
N GLY A 639 0.61 32.98 14.16
CA GLY A 639 0.20 34.03 13.22
C GLY A 639 0.78 33.85 11.81
N PRO A 640 0.32 34.64 10.82
CA PRO A 640 0.84 34.59 9.45
C PRO A 640 2.36 34.81 9.40
N GLY A 641 3.07 33.92 8.70
CA GLY A 641 4.54 33.99 8.56
C GLY A 641 5.35 33.62 9.81
N GLN A 642 4.71 33.38 10.96
CA GLN A 642 5.37 32.92 12.19
C GLN A 642 5.68 31.42 12.13
N GLU A 643 6.62 30.98 12.98
CA GLU A 643 7.02 29.58 13.09
C GLU A 643 6.30 28.85 14.22
N ALA A 644 5.71 27.71 13.91
CA ALA A 644 5.31 26.70 14.89
C ALA A 644 6.54 25.86 15.24
N LYS A 645 6.94 25.80 16.52
CA LYS A 645 8.13 25.07 16.95
C LYS A 645 7.89 24.25 18.22
N VAL A 646 8.35 23.00 18.21
CA VAL A 646 8.34 22.11 19.38
C VAL A 646 9.66 21.36 19.51
N LYS A 647 9.87 20.80 20.70
CA LYS A 647 10.98 19.89 20.99
C LYS A 647 10.44 18.58 21.57
N VAL A 648 10.57 17.50 20.82
CA VAL A 648 10.08 16.17 21.18
C VAL A 648 11.26 15.31 21.64
N TYR A 649 11.07 14.48 22.66
CA TYR A 649 12.09 13.53 23.11
C TYR A 649 11.70 12.10 22.79
N PHE A 650 12.68 11.30 22.37
CA PHE A 650 12.46 9.89 22.02
C PHE A 650 13.74 9.09 22.30
N THR A 651 13.62 7.76 22.39
CA THR A 651 14.72 6.86 22.75
C THR A 651 14.79 5.71 21.75
N PRO A 652 15.78 5.69 20.85
CA PRO A 652 15.96 4.59 19.91
C PRO A 652 16.27 3.28 20.61
N THR A 653 15.67 2.19 20.16
CA THR A 653 15.86 0.83 20.74
C THR A 653 16.69 -0.08 19.85
N ARG A 654 16.93 0.29 18.59
CA ARG A 654 17.72 -0.50 17.63
C ARG A 654 18.63 0.37 16.77
N SER A 655 19.80 -0.16 16.42
CA SER A 655 20.78 0.48 15.55
C SER A 655 20.39 0.39 14.07
N GLY A 656 21.01 1.25 13.24
CA GLY A 656 20.84 1.31 11.79
C GLY A 656 20.05 2.52 11.32
N LEU A 657 19.75 2.56 10.02
CA LEU A 657 18.93 3.60 9.40
C LEU A 657 17.47 3.46 9.88
N ARG A 658 16.88 4.56 10.35
CA ARG A 658 15.48 4.66 10.78
C ARG A 658 14.86 5.94 10.25
N LYS A 659 13.54 5.98 10.09
CA LYS A 659 12.80 7.16 9.68
C LYS A 659 11.94 7.70 10.82
N LEU A 660 12.14 8.98 11.15
CA LEU A 660 11.27 9.73 12.05
C LEU A 660 10.20 10.43 11.20
N VAL A 661 8.95 10.00 11.33
CA VAL A 661 7.79 10.54 10.62
C VAL A 661 7.13 11.61 11.47
N VAL A 662 6.80 12.74 10.86
CA VAL A 662 6.19 13.90 11.53
C VAL A 662 4.94 14.33 10.78
N ASP A 663 3.88 14.61 11.55
CA ASP A 663 2.64 15.20 11.09
C ASP A 663 2.41 16.51 11.84
N PHE A 664 2.05 17.57 11.12
CA PHE A 664 1.54 18.81 11.72
C PHE A 664 0.06 18.98 11.39
N ASN A 665 -0.71 19.34 12.41
CA ASN A 665 -2.14 19.64 12.28
C ASN A 665 -2.53 20.91 13.06
N SER A 666 -3.57 21.59 12.60
CA SER A 666 -4.11 22.82 13.20
C SER A 666 -5.57 23.03 12.76
N SER A 667 -6.17 24.16 13.16
CA SER A 667 -7.55 24.52 12.80
C SER A 667 -7.78 24.74 11.29
N LYS A 668 -6.75 25.15 10.53
CA LYS A 668 -6.88 25.52 9.10
C LYS A 668 -5.82 24.87 8.18
N LEU A 669 -4.78 24.28 8.77
CA LEU A 669 -3.67 23.67 8.06
C LEU A 669 -3.38 22.29 8.64
N GLY A 670 -3.51 21.27 7.80
CA GLY A 670 -3.29 19.87 8.11
C GLY A 670 -3.82 19.04 6.94
N HIS A 671 -3.33 17.82 6.72
CA HIS A 671 -2.25 17.13 7.43
C HIS A 671 -0.90 17.35 6.72
N VAL A 672 -0.04 18.21 7.29
CA VAL A 672 1.29 18.49 6.71
C VAL A 672 2.25 17.40 7.14
N LYS A 673 2.88 16.73 6.17
CA LYS A 673 3.76 15.58 6.41
C LYS A 673 5.23 15.96 6.23
N GLY A 674 6.09 15.41 7.08
CA GLY A 674 7.53 15.52 6.97
C GLY A 674 8.22 14.27 7.51
N TYR A 675 9.48 14.06 7.17
CA TYR A 675 10.27 13.01 7.78
C TYR A 675 11.75 13.35 7.83
N ARG A 676 12.47 12.63 8.69
CA ARG A 676 13.93 12.69 8.76
C ARG A 676 14.50 11.29 8.91
N ASN A 677 15.46 10.96 8.05
CA ASN A 677 16.27 9.76 8.25
C ASN A 677 17.31 10.00 9.37
N VAL A 678 17.42 9.04 10.27
CA VAL A 678 18.32 9.06 11.41
C VAL A 678 19.11 7.74 11.41
N ILE A 679 20.44 7.82 11.49
CA ILE A 679 21.30 6.65 11.61
C ILE A 679 21.62 6.47 13.09
N ILE A 680 21.17 5.38 13.69
CA ILE A 680 21.38 5.06 15.09
C ILE A 680 22.63 4.18 15.22
N GLY A 681 23.65 4.67 15.93
CA GLY A 681 24.84 3.91 16.31
C GLY A 681 24.54 2.88 17.40
N LYS A 682 25.44 1.89 17.56
CA LYS A 682 25.37 0.92 18.66
C LYS A 682 25.63 1.58 20.01
#